data_AF-A0A815EX62-F1
#
_entry.id   AF-A0A815EX62-F1
#
_cell.length_a   1.000
_cell.length_b   1.000
_cell.length_c   1.000
_cell.angle_alpha   90.00
_cell.angle_beta   90.00
_cell.angle_gamma   90.00
#
_symmetry.space_group_name_H-M   'P 1'
#
loop_
_entity.id
_entity.type
_entity.pdbx_description
1 polymer ?
#
loop_
_entity_poly.entity_id
_entity_poly.type
_entity_poly.pdbx_seq_one_letter_code
_entity_poly.pdbx_strand_id
1 'polypeptide(L)'
;FLIESLGIVLLVCQWWYPIIIIHQWGPFFLPILPIWHLLFYTICSRLLSPQNVKDDNLFSGNYYRWWFLNGLWDNNTFWLQHILGTPLYNGYLRLCGARISLNAHIYTTLIDAPWLLDIGDGTWIADQTVLYSLYFNDNNTFTLHSIRVGCHCSISTRSILFGEIDMQDNVVVQPMTSVTGFIASRTIIDGDEHKLGSLDISIIHSNRSLSIWHKIYQVIVLTSLICIHCTLLAIAYKICSVDQIPLAISIAFCWTLWSILACFITLFLLKFIVGSCAAGETYPIASWSYLHKVWFRQLIVSSFRRAWSLSNRYDARYPFILRWLGAQVGDDVKLADIDIFLSYPTNLLKLETGVTAFGYLLIVPTEMTLSGDHRVDWLTLGSHTNLANACTILPGSHLASDTMVGNLTRITRETNSNNGDVYIGVPARALPFKMPVTQLVEDPIKTTLFWKTCLSYCISRCLFISIYLLGGLVVGPIIHTIIFCSLYRWFSNVDNDIINKIKTTLAEDLQVFICSFLGYTQWLIRLFRVFGAKIGNNVILPNIYSLPDANMVTIGDHVRLNIHAHIVCHSFEQRIWKVSPVTVGNSCILMSGSFVMAGCKLMGNNRLYPLTLVMKNDLLQPNTQWEGLPARSYIKKPVLYRSAPICDDVVECQQKSKNVDGLSLWYEQISNIYTNGNELQFVNWGYADMDEHIDDNTGYYSKKLYQQVLANITLTDQNILEVGCGRGAGAAWCVRTYAPHSYVGIDPSQNVINLCEQSYSTTPRLLFMVADPETYLSFQNESMNVVLSIETTNLFDEIVAVKQFVDEITRVLTPNGCFLWCGLCNIDGSNVLVDYLTTNNAFIIQEKVNITTNVLHALDIQSNSRAGFIDSYVQAADQEYCGLLAGLPGTQLYDNMQQERAEYWRVVFRKKITINTPLI
;
A
#
# COMPACT_ATOMS: atom_id res chain seq x y z
N PHE A 1 20.72 17.21 -16.83
CA PHE A 1 21.19 18.56 -16.43
C PHE A 1 20.42 19.70 -17.08
N LEU A 2 20.53 19.99 -18.39
CA LEU A 2 19.84 21.15 -18.98
C LEU A 2 18.32 21.10 -18.75
N ILE A 3 17.71 19.93 -18.99
CA ILE A 3 16.27 19.68 -18.74
C ILE A 3 15.92 19.91 -17.26
N GLU A 4 16.71 19.32 -16.34
CA GLU A 4 16.52 19.51 -14.89
C GLU A 4 16.63 20.98 -14.49
N SER A 5 17.61 21.71 -14.99
CA SER A 5 17.79 23.14 -14.68
C SER A 5 16.61 23.97 -15.17
N LEU A 6 16.14 23.74 -16.39
CA LEU A 6 14.97 24.44 -16.92
C LEU A 6 13.71 24.09 -16.11
N GLY A 7 13.52 22.81 -15.79
CA GLY A 7 12.41 22.34 -14.96
C GLY A 7 12.43 22.97 -13.57
N ILE A 8 13.57 22.99 -12.89
CA ILE A 8 13.73 23.64 -11.57
C ILE A 8 13.38 25.12 -11.65
N VAL A 9 13.87 25.84 -12.67
CA VAL A 9 13.54 27.26 -12.87
C VAL A 9 12.03 27.44 -13.05
N LEU A 10 11.38 26.59 -13.85
CA LEU A 10 9.92 26.64 -14.02
C LEU A 10 9.17 26.37 -12.71
N LEU A 11 9.60 25.38 -11.91
CA LEU A 11 8.99 25.09 -10.62
C LEU A 11 9.15 26.26 -9.64
N VAL A 12 10.35 26.85 -9.57
CA VAL A 12 10.61 28.04 -8.73
C VAL A 12 9.78 29.23 -9.20
N CYS A 13 9.73 29.50 -10.50
CA CYS A 13 8.92 30.58 -11.06
C CYS A 13 7.42 30.37 -10.80
N GLN A 14 6.92 29.15 -10.97
CA GLN A 14 5.51 28.80 -10.71
C GLN A 14 5.11 29.11 -9.28
N TRP A 15 6.00 28.86 -8.31
CA TRP A 15 5.69 29.04 -6.89
C TRP A 15 5.94 30.46 -6.38
N TRP A 16 6.97 31.15 -6.90
CA TRP A 16 7.38 32.47 -6.42
C TRP A 16 6.75 33.66 -7.16
N TYR A 17 6.56 33.55 -8.48
CA TYR A 17 6.08 34.67 -9.30
C TYR A 17 4.68 35.16 -8.89
N PRO A 18 3.72 34.26 -8.57
CA PRO A 18 2.42 34.69 -8.06
C PRO A 18 2.52 35.46 -6.73
N ILE A 19 3.45 35.10 -5.85
CA ILE A 19 3.68 35.79 -4.57
C ILE A 19 4.18 37.23 -4.80
N ILE A 20 5.08 37.43 -5.77
CA ILE A 20 5.62 38.75 -6.12
C ILE A 20 4.55 39.65 -6.76
N ILE A 21 3.71 39.10 -7.66
CA ILE A 21 2.59 39.84 -8.25
C ILE A 21 1.64 40.32 -7.14
N ILE A 22 1.29 39.43 -6.21
CA ILE A 22 0.37 39.77 -5.12
C ILE A 22 0.97 40.80 -4.18
N HIS A 23 2.28 40.76 -3.93
CA HIS A 23 2.96 41.82 -3.19
C HIS A 23 2.76 43.20 -3.86
N GLN A 24 2.81 43.29 -5.19
CA GLN A 24 2.58 44.55 -5.91
C GLN A 24 1.12 45.01 -5.90
N TRP A 25 0.16 44.08 -5.84
CA TRP A 25 -1.29 44.36 -5.95
C TRP A 25 -2.00 44.38 -4.59
N GLY A 26 -1.27 44.09 -3.52
CA GLY A 26 -1.74 44.08 -2.13
C GLY A 26 -2.12 42.68 -1.62
N PRO A 27 -2.10 42.47 -0.29
CA PRO A 27 -2.30 41.16 0.35
C PRO A 27 -3.71 40.56 0.13
N PHE A 28 -4.66 41.33 -0.38
CA PHE A 28 -6.04 40.89 -0.63
C PHE A 28 -6.15 39.83 -1.73
N PHE A 29 -5.15 39.70 -2.61
CA PHE A 29 -5.12 38.69 -3.67
C PHE A 29 -4.53 37.35 -3.22
N LEU A 30 -3.98 37.25 -2.02
CA LEU A 30 -3.36 36.04 -1.48
C LEU A 30 -4.25 34.78 -1.51
N PRO A 31 -5.60 34.87 -1.31
CA PRO A 31 -6.50 33.73 -1.46
C PRO A 31 -6.61 33.15 -2.87
N ILE A 32 -6.14 33.85 -3.90
CA ILE A 32 -6.15 33.38 -5.30
C ILE A 32 -4.95 32.46 -5.58
N LEU A 33 -3.86 32.58 -4.82
CA LEU A 33 -2.64 31.76 -5.00
C LEU A 33 -2.90 30.26 -5.05
N PRO A 34 -3.65 29.67 -4.10
CA PRO A 34 -3.89 28.23 -4.12
C PRO A 34 -4.62 27.83 -5.40
N ILE A 35 -5.62 28.63 -5.83
CA ILE A 35 -6.39 28.36 -7.05
C ILE A 35 -5.47 28.34 -8.27
N TRP A 36 -4.60 29.36 -8.40
CA TRP A 36 -3.64 29.42 -9.50
C TRP A 36 -2.69 28.22 -9.53
N HIS A 37 -2.07 27.89 -8.38
CA HIS A 37 -1.11 26.79 -8.30
C HIS A 37 -1.75 25.42 -8.58
N LEU A 38 -2.96 25.20 -8.05
CA LEU A 38 -3.70 23.97 -8.24
C LEU A 38 -4.18 23.82 -9.70
N LEU A 39 -4.68 24.89 -10.32
CA LEU A 39 -5.07 24.90 -11.74
C LEU A 39 -3.88 24.67 -12.67
N PHE A 40 -2.72 25.28 -12.38
CA PHE A 40 -1.52 25.09 -13.18
C PHE A 40 -1.10 23.61 -13.22
N TYR A 41 -1.10 22.94 -12.06
CA TYR A 41 -0.83 21.49 -12.01
C TYR A 41 -1.87 20.70 -12.82
N THR A 42 -3.16 21.02 -12.71
CA THR A 42 -4.20 20.35 -13.50
C THR A 42 -3.94 20.46 -15.00
N ILE A 43 -3.56 21.64 -15.49
CA ILE A 43 -3.22 21.85 -16.91
C ILE A 43 -1.99 21.02 -17.27
N CYS A 44 -0.91 21.10 -16.48
CA CYS A 44 0.32 20.35 -16.74
C CYS A 44 0.10 18.84 -16.70
N SER A 45 -0.64 18.31 -15.73
CA SER A 45 -0.93 16.87 -15.63
C SER A 45 -1.69 16.36 -16.83
N ARG A 46 -2.67 17.11 -17.35
CA ARG A 46 -3.41 16.73 -18.56
C ARG A 46 -2.56 16.75 -19.84
N LEU A 47 -1.57 17.63 -19.92
CA LEU A 47 -0.71 17.75 -21.09
C LEU A 47 0.52 16.83 -21.04
N LEU A 48 1.08 16.63 -19.85
CA LEU A 48 2.39 16.02 -19.67
C LEU A 48 2.34 14.64 -19.00
N SER A 49 1.20 14.17 -18.48
CA SER A 49 1.13 12.84 -17.83
C SER A 49 1.62 11.75 -18.79
N PRO A 50 2.68 11.00 -18.42
CA PRO A 50 3.09 9.84 -19.19
C PRO A 50 2.12 8.67 -18.93
N GLN A 51 1.80 7.93 -19.99
CA GLN A 51 0.86 6.80 -19.98
C GLN A 51 1.60 5.51 -20.37
N ASN A 52 1.20 4.37 -19.82
CA ASN A 52 1.71 3.04 -20.17
C ASN A 52 3.25 2.90 -20.13
N VAL A 53 3.90 3.55 -19.16
CA VAL A 53 5.37 3.48 -19.02
C VAL A 53 5.76 2.15 -18.38
N LYS A 54 6.31 1.24 -19.18
CA LYS A 54 6.84 -0.06 -18.75
C LYS A 54 8.30 -0.16 -19.15
N ASP A 55 9.17 -0.44 -18.19
CA ASP A 55 10.62 -0.66 -18.39
C ASP A 55 11.31 0.45 -19.21
N ASP A 56 10.87 1.71 -19.07
CA ASP A 56 11.49 2.83 -19.77
C ASP A 56 12.81 3.21 -19.08
N ASN A 57 13.75 3.73 -19.85
CA ASN A 57 15.06 4.12 -19.34
C ASN A 57 14.94 5.28 -18.36
N LEU A 58 15.71 5.24 -17.27
CA LEU A 58 15.86 6.41 -16.41
C LEU A 58 16.43 7.60 -17.19
N PHE A 59 15.97 8.80 -16.84
CA PHE A 59 16.29 10.04 -17.57
C PHE A 59 15.74 10.10 -19.00
N SER A 60 14.79 9.23 -19.38
CA SER A 60 14.01 9.39 -20.60
C SER A 60 13.11 10.64 -20.56
N GLY A 61 12.49 10.96 -21.71
CA GLY A 61 11.47 12.00 -21.76
C GLY A 61 10.30 11.73 -20.80
N ASN A 62 9.87 10.48 -20.65
CA ASN A 62 8.80 10.11 -19.71
C ASN A 62 9.24 10.26 -18.25
N TYR A 63 10.49 9.91 -17.94
CA TYR A 63 11.05 10.13 -16.60
C TYR A 63 10.98 11.61 -16.23
N TYR A 64 11.43 12.50 -17.13
CA TYR A 64 11.42 13.94 -16.85
C TYR A 64 10.00 14.53 -16.82
N ARG A 65 9.06 13.99 -17.60
CA ARG A 65 7.63 14.35 -17.51
C ARG A 65 7.05 13.97 -16.15
N TRP A 66 7.26 12.73 -15.70
CA TRP A 66 6.85 12.29 -14.37
C TRP A 66 7.52 13.12 -13.27
N TRP A 67 8.84 13.32 -13.34
CA TRP A 67 9.61 14.10 -12.36
C TRP A 67 9.08 15.52 -12.21
N PHE A 68 8.84 16.20 -13.34
CA PHE A 68 8.33 17.58 -13.32
C PHE A 68 6.94 17.65 -12.70
N LEU A 69 6.06 16.70 -13.03
CA LEU A 69 4.73 16.61 -12.42
C LEU A 69 4.80 16.29 -10.93
N ASN A 70 5.62 15.31 -10.52
CA ASN A 70 5.83 15.00 -9.11
C ASN A 70 6.37 16.23 -8.36
N GLY A 71 7.32 16.96 -8.94
CA GLY A 71 7.84 18.21 -8.36
C GLY A 71 6.75 19.28 -8.19
N LEU A 72 5.88 19.49 -9.19
CA LEU A 72 4.73 20.40 -9.06
C LEU A 72 3.74 19.92 -7.99
N TRP A 73 3.48 18.62 -7.91
CA TRP A 73 2.60 18.03 -6.91
C TRP A 73 3.13 18.24 -5.49
N ASP A 74 4.41 17.92 -5.25
CA ASP A 74 5.09 18.08 -3.97
C ASP A 74 5.02 19.54 -3.50
N ASN A 75 5.17 20.52 -4.40
CA ASN A 75 5.01 21.93 -4.08
C ASN A 75 3.57 22.33 -3.73
N ASN A 76 2.59 21.67 -4.36
CA ASN A 76 1.17 21.91 -4.10
C ASN A 76 0.66 21.22 -2.84
N THR A 77 1.40 20.27 -2.26
CA THR A 77 1.05 19.62 -0.98
C THR A 77 0.74 20.64 0.13
N PHE A 78 1.45 21.78 0.12
CA PHE A 78 1.21 22.89 1.03
C PHE A 78 -0.25 23.39 0.99
N TRP A 79 -0.87 23.42 -0.18
CA TRP A 79 -2.28 23.80 -0.35
C TRP A 79 -3.22 22.62 -0.14
N LEU A 80 -2.86 21.45 -0.68
CA LEU A 80 -3.70 20.25 -0.68
C LEU A 80 -4.00 19.74 0.73
N GLN A 81 -3.06 19.87 1.67
CA GLN A 81 -3.25 19.44 3.06
C GLN A 81 -4.48 20.08 3.74
N HIS A 82 -4.94 21.24 3.27
CA HIS A 82 -6.09 21.94 3.83
C HIS A 82 -7.43 21.40 3.33
N ILE A 83 -7.47 20.68 2.22
CA ILE A 83 -8.72 20.14 1.66
C ILE A 83 -8.84 18.62 1.79
N LEU A 84 -7.88 17.98 2.47
CA LEU A 84 -7.90 16.54 2.75
C LEU A 84 -9.18 16.08 3.46
N GLY A 85 -9.67 14.89 3.08
CA GLY A 85 -10.92 14.34 3.62
C GLY A 85 -12.19 15.09 3.19
N THR A 86 -12.11 15.96 2.17
CA THR A 86 -13.28 16.68 1.64
C THR A 86 -13.61 16.25 0.20
N PRO A 87 -14.87 16.39 -0.24
CA PRO A 87 -15.24 16.16 -1.64
C PRO A 87 -14.51 17.09 -2.63
N LEU A 88 -14.02 18.25 -2.18
CA LEU A 88 -13.23 19.17 -3.01
C LEU A 88 -11.91 18.53 -3.44
N TYR A 89 -11.26 17.79 -2.54
CA TYR A 89 -10.02 17.08 -2.85
C TYR A 89 -10.24 15.93 -3.84
N ASN A 90 -11.34 15.17 -3.69
CA ASN A 90 -11.72 14.15 -4.66
C ASN A 90 -11.98 14.77 -6.04
N GLY A 91 -12.68 15.91 -6.09
CA GLY A 91 -12.90 16.67 -7.32
C GLY A 91 -11.58 17.13 -7.96
N TYR A 92 -10.63 17.62 -7.16
CA TYR A 92 -9.31 18.01 -7.63
C TYR A 92 -8.52 16.84 -8.22
N LEU A 93 -8.49 15.70 -7.52
CA LEU A 93 -7.82 14.49 -8.02
C LEU A 93 -8.41 14.01 -9.37
N ARG A 94 -9.74 14.07 -9.54
CA ARG A 94 -10.37 13.77 -10.85
C ARG A 94 -9.97 14.75 -11.94
N LEU A 95 -9.87 16.03 -11.62
CA LEU A 95 -9.35 17.03 -12.56
C LEU A 95 -7.92 16.66 -12.99
N CYS A 96 -7.11 16.10 -12.09
CA CYS A 96 -5.76 15.62 -12.37
C CYS A 96 -5.72 14.27 -13.13
N GLY A 97 -6.85 13.65 -13.42
CA GLY A 97 -6.97 12.42 -14.21
C GLY A 97 -7.32 11.16 -13.41
N ALA A 98 -7.43 11.24 -12.09
CA ALA A 98 -7.78 10.09 -11.25
C ALA A 98 -9.25 9.66 -11.44
N ARG A 99 -9.53 8.36 -11.27
CA ARG A 99 -10.89 7.81 -11.17
C ARG A 99 -11.21 7.59 -9.70
N ILE A 100 -11.95 8.51 -9.08
CA ILE A 100 -12.19 8.45 -7.62
C ILE A 100 -13.68 8.60 -7.34
N SER A 101 -14.25 7.81 -6.45
CA SER A 101 -15.65 7.97 -6.05
C SER A 101 -15.93 9.29 -5.30
N LEU A 102 -17.17 9.76 -5.33
CA LEU A 102 -17.60 10.97 -4.61
C LEU A 102 -17.53 10.78 -3.09
N ASN A 103 -17.75 9.56 -2.59
CA ASN A 103 -17.74 9.26 -1.16
C ASN A 103 -16.45 8.57 -0.70
N ALA A 104 -15.38 8.59 -1.51
CA ALA A 104 -14.05 8.20 -1.05
C ALA A 104 -13.51 9.23 -0.05
N HIS A 105 -12.75 8.78 0.94
CA HIS A 105 -12.21 9.59 2.01
C HIS A 105 -10.69 9.52 2.01
N ILE A 106 -10.04 10.50 1.37
CA ILE A 106 -8.59 10.48 1.13
C ILE A 106 -7.90 11.55 1.99
N TYR A 107 -7.02 11.11 2.88
CA TYR A 107 -6.31 11.93 3.85
C TYR A 107 -4.80 12.05 3.60
N THR A 108 -4.31 11.57 2.46
CA THR A 108 -2.89 11.64 2.10
C THR A 108 -2.66 12.53 0.88
N THR A 109 -1.52 13.23 0.86
CA THR A 109 -0.99 13.91 -0.33
C THR A 109 0.21 13.17 -0.94
N LEU A 110 0.61 12.01 -0.40
CA LEU A 110 1.76 11.24 -0.86
C LEU A 110 1.38 10.40 -2.09
N ILE A 111 1.13 11.08 -3.20
CA ILE A 111 0.68 10.54 -4.48
C ILE A 111 1.62 11.09 -5.56
N ASP A 112 2.31 10.22 -6.28
CA ASP A 112 3.26 10.65 -7.33
C ASP A 112 2.61 10.80 -8.72
N ALA A 113 1.60 9.98 -9.02
CA ALA A 113 0.90 9.97 -10.30
C ALA A 113 -0.63 9.87 -10.10
N PRO A 114 -1.32 10.97 -9.77
CA PRO A 114 -2.77 10.97 -9.58
C PRO A 114 -3.55 10.41 -10.78
N TRP A 115 -3.06 10.58 -12.00
CA TRP A 115 -3.69 10.10 -13.23
C TRP A 115 -3.68 8.56 -13.39
N LEU A 116 -2.96 7.83 -12.54
CA LEU A 116 -2.91 6.36 -12.52
C LEU A 116 -3.70 5.75 -11.34
N LEU A 117 -4.46 6.58 -10.61
CA LEU A 117 -5.25 6.13 -9.47
C LEU A 117 -6.70 5.81 -9.84
N ASP A 118 -7.18 4.67 -9.35
CA ASP A 118 -8.59 4.26 -9.35
C ASP A 118 -9.02 3.89 -7.92
N ILE A 119 -10.00 4.59 -7.35
CA ILE A 119 -10.45 4.42 -5.96
C ILE A 119 -11.98 4.35 -5.90
N GLY A 120 -12.48 3.21 -5.43
CA GLY A 120 -13.89 2.86 -5.30
C GLY A 120 -14.66 3.62 -4.21
N ASP A 121 -15.96 3.36 -4.14
CA ASP A 121 -16.89 4.06 -3.24
C ASP A 121 -16.71 3.67 -1.77
N GLY A 122 -16.93 4.62 -0.86
CA GLY A 122 -16.82 4.37 0.59
C GLY A 122 -15.43 3.97 1.09
N THR A 123 -14.40 4.03 0.23
CA THR A 123 -13.03 3.68 0.59
C THR A 123 -12.38 4.80 1.39
N TRP A 124 -11.68 4.43 2.46
CA TRP A 124 -10.93 5.34 3.32
C TRP A 124 -9.43 5.09 3.19
N ILE A 125 -8.68 6.16 2.96
CA ILE A 125 -7.22 6.17 2.89
C ILE A 125 -6.71 7.17 3.91
N ALA A 126 -6.00 6.66 4.91
CA ALA A 126 -5.46 7.42 6.02
C ALA A 126 -4.38 8.42 5.59
N ASP A 127 -4.04 9.31 6.53
CA ASP A 127 -2.90 10.20 6.42
C ASP A 127 -1.58 9.42 6.30
N GLN A 128 -0.58 10.05 5.70
CA GLN A 128 0.76 9.47 5.48
C GLN A 128 0.78 8.11 4.74
N THR A 129 -0.32 7.68 4.15
CA THR A 129 -0.36 6.53 3.23
C THR A 129 0.35 6.90 1.94
N VAL A 130 1.31 6.09 1.51
CA VAL A 130 2.04 6.31 0.26
C VAL A 130 1.34 5.57 -0.86
N LEU A 131 0.88 6.29 -1.88
CA LEU A 131 0.31 5.74 -3.12
C LEU A 131 1.31 6.04 -4.24
N TYR A 132 2.29 5.15 -4.45
CA TYR A 132 3.40 5.40 -5.36
C TYR A 132 3.39 4.45 -6.56
N SER A 133 3.20 5.04 -7.73
CA SER A 133 3.18 4.38 -9.03
C SER A 133 4.58 4.09 -9.56
N LEU A 134 5.56 4.93 -9.20
CA LEU A 134 6.96 4.77 -9.59
C LEU A 134 7.60 3.53 -8.96
N TYR A 135 8.10 2.65 -9.83
CA TYR A 135 8.88 1.48 -9.46
C TYR A 135 10.22 1.47 -10.21
N PHE A 136 11.33 1.33 -9.48
CA PHE A 136 12.68 1.21 -10.06
C PHE A 136 13.06 -0.27 -10.30
N ASN A 137 13.43 -0.59 -11.54
CA ASN A 137 13.86 -1.92 -11.95
C ASN A 137 15.39 -2.06 -11.82
N ASP A 138 15.89 -3.30 -11.85
CA ASP A 138 17.33 -3.59 -11.65
C ASP A 138 18.22 -3.03 -12.79
N ASN A 139 17.67 -2.80 -13.98
CA ASN A 139 18.41 -2.44 -15.20
C ASN A 139 18.48 -0.93 -15.50
N ASN A 140 18.48 -0.06 -14.48
CA ASN A 140 18.33 1.40 -14.66
C ASN A 140 17.07 1.81 -15.46
N THR A 141 16.04 0.98 -15.42
CA THR A 141 14.73 1.30 -15.98
C THR A 141 13.73 1.59 -14.86
N PHE A 142 12.61 2.18 -15.23
CA PHE A 142 11.49 2.40 -14.31
C PHE A 142 10.17 2.09 -14.99
N THR A 143 9.19 1.74 -14.16
CA THR A 143 7.81 1.48 -14.56
C THR A 143 6.89 2.40 -13.75
N LEU A 144 5.81 2.87 -14.37
CA LEU A 144 4.71 3.54 -13.67
C LEU A 144 3.52 2.60 -13.63
N HIS A 145 3.19 2.13 -12.44
CA HIS A 145 2.10 1.19 -12.22
C HIS A 145 0.78 1.90 -11.89
N SER A 146 -0.33 1.29 -12.26
CA SER A 146 -1.65 1.71 -11.79
C SER A 146 -1.90 1.22 -10.37
N ILE A 147 -2.60 2.03 -9.58
CA ILE A 147 -3.08 1.67 -8.26
C ILE A 147 -4.61 1.69 -8.28
N ARG A 148 -5.20 0.49 -8.23
CA ARG A 148 -6.64 0.28 -8.16
C ARG A 148 -7.06 -0.24 -6.79
N VAL A 149 -7.97 0.48 -6.16
CA VAL A 149 -8.56 0.14 -4.86
C VAL A 149 -10.07 0.08 -5.00
N GLY A 150 -10.65 -1.07 -4.65
CA GLY A 150 -12.08 -1.33 -4.70
C GLY A 150 -12.89 -0.50 -3.70
N CYS A 151 -14.16 -0.86 -3.55
CA CYS A 151 -15.11 -0.18 -2.66
C CYS A 151 -14.94 -0.63 -1.20
N HIS A 152 -15.32 0.24 -0.27
CA HIS A 152 -15.34 -0.03 1.17
C HIS A 152 -14.02 -0.52 1.75
N CYS A 153 -12.89 -0.20 1.10
CA CYS A 153 -11.58 -0.52 1.62
C CYS A 153 -11.18 0.46 2.73
N SER A 154 -10.31 0.01 3.61
CA SER A 154 -9.80 0.79 4.74
C SER A 154 -8.29 0.66 4.79
N ILE A 155 -7.57 1.68 4.30
CA ILE A 155 -6.11 1.69 4.24
C ILE A 155 -5.58 2.63 5.32
N SER A 156 -4.90 2.05 6.31
CA SER A 156 -4.46 2.77 7.50
C SER A 156 -3.15 3.54 7.31
N THR A 157 -2.85 4.40 8.29
CA THR A 157 -1.76 5.38 8.22
C THR A 157 -0.39 4.75 8.01
N ARG A 158 0.48 5.44 7.28
CA ARG A 158 1.83 4.98 6.92
C ARG A 158 1.88 3.64 6.19
N SER A 159 0.77 3.17 5.64
CA SER A 159 0.78 2.03 4.73
C SER A 159 1.38 2.46 3.40
N ILE A 160 2.00 1.51 2.70
CA ILE A 160 2.67 1.77 1.41
C ILE A 160 2.04 0.88 0.36
N LEU A 161 1.34 1.51 -0.58
CA LEU A 161 0.84 0.90 -1.79
C LEU A 161 1.85 1.18 -2.90
N PHE A 162 2.45 0.12 -3.44
CA PHE A 162 3.51 0.21 -4.43
C PHE A 162 3.40 -0.89 -5.49
N GLY A 163 4.01 -0.63 -6.65
CA GLY A 163 3.91 -1.56 -7.79
C GLY A 163 2.50 -1.59 -8.37
N GLU A 164 2.20 -2.61 -9.17
CA GLU A 164 0.86 -2.82 -9.71
C GLU A 164 -0.07 -3.31 -8.62
N ILE A 165 -1.14 -2.57 -8.35
CA ILE A 165 -2.11 -2.91 -7.31
C ILE A 165 -3.49 -3.06 -7.93
N ASP A 166 -4.13 -4.21 -7.67
CA ASP A 166 -5.54 -4.48 -7.91
C ASP A 166 -6.19 -5.02 -6.62
N MET A 167 -6.62 -4.10 -5.76
CA MET A 167 -7.27 -4.43 -4.50
C MET A 167 -8.79 -4.47 -4.69
N GLN A 168 -9.42 -5.62 -4.41
CA GLN A 168 -10.88 -5.77 -4.48
C GLN A 168 -11.58 -5.12 -3.28
N ASP A 169 -12.91 -5.22 -3.25
CA ASP A 169 -13.74 -4.58 -2.24
C ASP A 169 -13.53 -5.12 -0.81
N ASN A 170 -13.82 -4.29 0.20
CA ASN A 170 -13.82 -4.66 1.61
C ASN A 170 -12.46 -5.14 2.15
N VAL A 171 -11.36 -4.61 1.62
CA VAL A 171 -10.01 -4.91 2.11
C VAL A 171 -9.62 -3.95 3.23
N VAL A 172 -9.05 -4.48 4.30
CA VAL A 172 -8.53 -3.69 5.43
C VAL A 172 -7.02 -3.85 5.50
N VAL A 173 -6.30 -2.73 5.40
CA VAL A 173 -4.84 -2.67 5.55
C VAL A 173 -4.52 -1.97 6.86
N GLN A 174 -3.84 -2.69 7.76
CA GLN A 174 -3.44 -2.15 9.07
C GLN A 174 -2.27 -1.16 8.95
N PRO A 175 -2.06 -0.25 9.92
CA PRO A 175 -1.05 0.79 9.81
C PRO A 175 0.36 0.23 9.60
N MET A 176 1.22 0.96 8.89
CA MET A 176 2.59 0.51 8.59
C MET A 176 2.65 -0.85 7.88
N THR A 177 1.74 -1.10 6.95
CA THR A 177 1.72 -2.31 6.12
C THR A 177 2.04 -1.96 4.66
N SER A 178 2.85 -2.78 3.99
CA SER A 178 3.14 -2.64 2.57
C SER A 178 2.26 -3.58 1.74
N VAL A 179 1.67 -3.09 0.66
CA VAL A 179 0.77 -3.85 -0.21
C VAL A 179 1.20 -3.71 -1.67
N THR A 180 1.16 -4.82 -2.40
CA THR A 180 1.46 -4.89 -3.84
C THR A 180 0.71 -6.07 -4.46
N GLY A 181 0.43 -6.02 -5.76
CA GLY A 181 -0.25 -7.08 -6.49
C GLY A 181 -1.77 -7.10 -6.34
N PHE A 182 -2.38 -8.23 -6.69
CA PHE A 182 -3.80 -8.47 -6.51
C PHE A 182 -4.13 -8.81 -5.05
N ILE A 183 -5.15 -8.16 -4.50
CA ILE A 183 -5.67 -8.45 -3.16
C ILE A 183 -7.14 -8.83 -3.27
N ALA A 184 -7.47 -10.05 -2.85
CA ALA A 184 -8.83 -10.57 -2.86
C ALA A 184 -9.76 -9.79 -1.92
N SER A 185 -11.05 -9.82 -2.22
CA SER A 185 -12.05 -9.12 -1.41
C SER A 185 -12.07 -9.68 0.02
N ARG A 186 -12.49 -8.87 0.99
CA ARG A 186 -12.63 -9.29 2.41
C ARG A 186 -11.31 -9.82 3.01
N THR A 187 -10.19 -9.24 2.62
CA THR A 187 -8.87 -9.56 3.18
C THR A 187 -8.47 -8.56 4.25
N ILE A 188 -7.92 -9.04 5.37
CA ILE A 188 -7.22 -8.19 6.34
C ILE A 188 -5.71 -8.43 6.16
N ILE A 189 -4.98 -7.34 5.91
CA ILE A 189 -3.53 -7.36 5.79
C ILE A 189 -2.94 -6.64 7.01
N ASP A 190 -2.09 -7.35 7.75
CA ASP A 190 -1.38 -6.79 8.89
C ASP A 190 0.11 -7.14 8.86
N GLY A 191 0.94 -6.17 8.45
CA GLY A 191 2.36 -6.41 8.22
C GLY A 191 2.59 -7.45 7.14
N ASP A 192 3.28 -8.53 7.47
CA ASP A 192 3.54 -9.67 6.57
C ASP A 192 2.44 -10.74 6.58
N GLU A 193 1.47 -10.64 7.49
CA GLU A 193 0.41 -11.62 7.65
C GLU A 193 -0.82 -11.23 6.82
N HIS A 194 -1.25 -12.14 5.94
CA HIS A 194 -2.55 -12.09 5.29
C HIS A 194 -3.50 -13.01 6.04
N LYS A 195 -4.57 -12.47 6.61
CA LYS A 195 -5.64 -13.28 7.19
C LYS A 195 -6.87 -13.17 6.28
N LEU A 196 -7.22 -14.28 5.63
CA LEU A 196 -8.58 -14.49 5.14
C LEU A 196 -9.47 -14.65 6.38
N GLY A 197 -9.99 -13.53 6.87
CA GLY A 197 -10.95 -13.53 7.95
C GLY A 197 -12.35 -13.71 7.39
N SER A 198 -13.20 -14.41 8.14
CA SER A 198 -14.65 -14.23 8.03
C SER A 198 -14.98 -12.78 8.42
N LEU A 199 -14.82 -11.82 7.51
CA LEU A 199 -15.35 -10.48 7.72
C LEU A 199 -16.87 -10.60 7.78
N ASP A 200 -17.40 -10.46 8.97
CA ASP A 200 -18.83 -10.36 9.22
C ASP A 200 -19.34 -9.12 8.45
N ILE A 201 -20.09 -9.33 7.37
CA ILE A 201 -20.55 -8.26 6.46
C ILE A 201 -21.40 -7.24 7.23
N SER A 202 -22.05 -7.69 8.31
CA SER A 202 -22.79 -6.86 9.26
C SER A 202 -21.96 -5.73 9.88
N ILE A 203 -20.63 -5.91 10.02
CA ILE A 203 -19.70 -4.96 10.65
C ILE A 203 -19.33 -3.82 9.69
N ILE A 204 -19.33 -4.03 8.37
CA ILE A 204 -18.87 -3.03 7.37
C ILE A 204 -19.95 -1.98 7.05
N HIS A 205 -21.20 -2.16 7.48
CA HIS A 205 -22.34 -1.27 7.17
C HIS A 205 -22.35 0.08 7.93
N SER A 206 -21.20 0.64 8.29
CA SER A 206 -21.17 2.06 8.69
C SER A 206 -21.46 2.92 7.45
N ASN A 207 -22.48 3.78 7.52
CA ASN A 207 -22.74 4.73 6.44
C ASN A 207 -21.57 5.73 6.39
N ARG A 208 -20.66 5.53 5.44
CA ARG A 208 -19.49 6.40 5.23
C ARG A 208 -19.83 7.64 4.39
N SER A 209 -21.04 7.78 3.87
CA SER A 209 -21.39 8.90 3.00
C SER A 209 -21.65 10.19 3.79
N LEU A 210 -20.97 11.28 3.40
CA LEU A 210 -21.22 12.60 4.00
C LEU A 210 -22.55 13.16 3.47
N SER A 211 -23.46 13.50 4.39
CA SER A 211 -24.64 14.32 4.10
C SER A 211 -24.25 15.67 3.48
N ILE A 212 -25.20 16.32 2.80
CA ILE A 212 -24.98 17.66 2.25
C ILE A 212 -24.61 18.67 3.34
N TRP A 213 -25.18 18.55 4.55
CA TRP A 213 -24.88 19.43 5.67
C TRP A 213 -23.47 19.27 6.20
N HIS A 214 -22.94 18.04 6.21
CA HIS A 214 -21.55 17.78 6.54
C HIS A 214 -20.60 18.47 5.54
N LYS A 215 -20.92 18.40 4.24
CA LYS A 215 -20.13 19.05 3.18
C LYS A 215 -20.17 20.58 3.31
N ILE A 216 -21.36 21.14 3.57
CA ILE A 216 -21.52 22.58 3.82
C ILE A 216 -20.70 23.01 5.04
N TYR A 217 -20.73 22.22 6.12
CA TYR A 217 -19.92 22.49 7.31
C TYR A 217 -18.42 22.52 7.01
N GLN A 218 -17.91 21.55 6.23
CA GLN A 218 -16.51 21.55 5.80
C GLN A 218 -16.15 22.84 5.04
N VAL A 219 -17.01 23.28 4.11
CA VAL A 219 -16.80 24.53 3.36
C VAL A 219 -16.83 25.76 4.26
N ILE A 220 -17.77 25.84 5.21
CA ILE A 220 -17.86 26.95 6.17
C ILE A 220 -16.58 27.02 7.01
N VAL A 221 -16.10 25.89 7.51
CA VAL A 221 -14.88 25.81 8.32
C VAL A 221 -13.67 26.25 7.52
N LEU A 222 -13.51 25.75 6.29
CA LEU A 222 -12.40 26.12 5.41
C LEU A 222 -12.42 27.62 5.09
N THR A 223 -13.59 28.16 4.73
CA THR A 223 -13.76 29.58 4.45
C THR A 223 -13.44 30.42 5.68
N SER A 224 -13.89 29.98 6.87
CA SER A 224 -13.64 30.66 8.14
C SER A 224 -12.14 30.72 8.46
N LEU A 225 -11.42 29.61 8.26
CA LEU A 225 -9.96 29.58 8.44
C LEU A 225 -9.24 30.49 7.45
N ILE A 226 -9.65 30.50 6.18
CA ILE A 226 -9.11 31.44 5.17
C ILE A 226 -9.33 32.89 5.62
N CYS A 227 -10.54 33.23 6.07
CA CYS A 227 -10.85 34.56 6.61
C CYS A 227 -9.94 34.91 7.80
N ILE A 228 -9.73 33.98 8.75
CA ILE A 228 -8.82 34.17 9.87
C ILE A 228 -7.41 34.47 9.38
N HIS A 229 -6.87 33.67 8.45
CA HIS A 229 -5.54 33.90 7.88
C HIS A 229 -5.45 35.29 7.20
N CYS A 230 -6.47 35.68 6.43
CA CYS A 230 -6.53 36.99 5.78
C CYS A 230 -6.58 38.14 6.79
N THR A 231 -7.39 38.02 7.83
CA THR A 231 -7.48 39.03 8.89
C THR A 231 -6.16 39.16 9.64
N LEU A 232 -5.50 38.05 9.96
CA LEU A 232 -4.18 38.07 10.60
C LEU A 232 -3.12 38.75 9.74
N LEU A 233 -3.09 38.44 8.44
CA LEU A 233 -2.20 39.07 7.49
C LEU A 233 -2.49 40.57 7.34
N ALA A 234 -3.77 40.97 7.29
CA ALA A 234 -4.16 42.37 7.23
C ALA A 234 -3.77 43.16 8.49
N ILE A 235 -3.97 42.58 9.68
CA ILE A 235 -3.53 43.16 10.96
C ILE A 235 -2.01 43.32 10.97
N ALA A 236 -1.28 42.26 10.62
CA ALA A 236 0.17 42.29 10.56
C ALA A 236 0.65 43.38 9.59
N TYR A 237 0.11 43.41 8.37
CA TYR A 237 0.46 44.42 7.36
C TYR A 237 0.20 45.85 7.83
N LYS A 238 -0.97 46.13 8.41
CA LYS A 238 -1.35 47.47 8.90
C LYS A 238 -0.44 47.96 10.03
N ILE A 239 0.01 47.07 10.91
CA ILE A 239 0.93 47.42 12.01
C ILE A 239 2.32 47.77 11.45
N CYS A 240 2.73 47.18 10.32
CA CYS A 240 4.08 47.26 9.80
C CYS A 240 4.26 48.25 8.64
N SER A 241 3.18 48.77 8.06
CA SER A 241 3.21 49.73 6.95
C SER A 241 3.61 51.12 7.42
N VAL A 242 4.87 51.27 7.83
CA VAL A 242 5.51 52.54 8.20
C VAL A 242 6.44 52.95 7.06
N ASP A 243 6.25 54.14 6.50
CA ASP A 243 6.90 54.63 5.27
C ASP A 243 8.44 54.82 5.35
N GLN A 244 9.08 54.38 6.44
CA GLN A 244 10.51 54.61 6.72
C GLN A 244 11.30 53.32 7.04
N ILE A 245 10.67 52.15 7.05
CA ILE A 245 11.34 50.87 7.37
C ILE A 245 11.67 50.10 6.08
N PRO A 246 12.90 49.55 5.92
CA PRO A 246 13.25 48.69 4.79
C PRO A 246 12.28 47.52 4.61
N LEU A 247 11.87 47.27 3.36
CA LEU A 247 10.84 46.27 3.02
C LEU A 247 11.09 44.88 3.64
N ALA A 248 12.34 44.40 3.62
CA ALA A 248 12.70 43.10 4.17
C ALA A 248 12.40 42.99 5.68
N ILE A 249 12.66 44.07 6.43
CA ILE A 249 12.41 44.13 7.87
C ILE A 249 10.90 44.16 8.12
N SER A 250 10.16 44.96 7.36
CA SER A 250 8.69 45.04 7.48
C SER A 250 8.02 43.70 7.22
N ILE A 251 8.39 42.99 6.14
CA ILE A 251 7.84 41.66 5.82
C ILE A 251 8.25 40.62 6.87
N ALA A 252 9.50 40.64 7.35
CA ALA A 252 9.98 39.73 8.39
C ALA A 252 9.23 39.90 9.71
N PHE A 253 8.96 41.15 10.09
CA PHE A 253 8.20 41.48 11.27
C PHE A 253 6.72 41.07 11.11
N CYS A 254 6.10 41.33 9.95
CA CYS A 254 4.76 40.83 9.60
C CYS A 254 4.65 39.31 9.77
N TRP A 255 5.59 38.56 9.21
CA TRP A 255 5.60 37.09 9.28
C TRP A 255 5.76 36.62 10.73
N THR A 256 6.68 37.22 11.48
CA THR A 256 6.89 36.89 12.89
C THR A 256 5.61 37.14 13.70
N LEU A 257 4.97 38.30 13.51
CA LEU A 257 3.73 38.65 14.17
C LEU A 257 2.58 37.71 13.79
N TRP A 258 2.43 37.39 12.51
CA TRP A 258 1.47 36.39 12.04
C TRP A 258 1.69 35.03 12.70
N SER A 259 2.95 34.59 12.84
CA SER A 259 3.28 33.29 13.46
C SER A 259 2.88 33.26 14.94
N ILE A 260 3.13 34.35 15.66
CA ILE A 260 2.70 34.49 17.07
C ILE A 260 1.18 34.39 17.18
N LEU A 261 0.46 35.20 16.40
CA LEU A 261 -1.01 35.22 16.43
C LEU A 261 -1.62 33.89 16.00
N ALA A 262 -1.05 33.24 14.99
CA ALA A 262 -1.43 31.91 14.52
C ALA A 262 -1.30 30.84 15.61
N CYS A 263 -0.21 30.83 16.36
CA CYS A 263 -0.04 29.92 17.51
C CYS A 263 -1.13 30.16 18.57
N PHE A 264 -1.41 31.42 18.94
CA PHE A 264 -2.47 31.73 19.91
C PHE A 264 -3.86 31.31 19.42
N ILE A 265 -4.18 31.58 18.16
CA ILE A 265 -5.47 31.21 17.57
C ILE A 265 -5.61 29.70 17.49
N THR A 266 -4.55 28.97 17.11
CA THR A 266 -4.53 27.50 17.12
C THR A 266 -4.94 26.98 18.50
N LEU A 267 -4.28 27.48 19.55
CA LEU A 267 -4.57 27.07 20.93
C LEU A 267 -5.98 27.45 21.37
N PHE A 268 -6.45 28.64 21.01
CA PHE A 268 -7.81 29.10 21.30
C PHE A 268 -8.86 28.20 20.63
N LEU A 269 -8.72 27.93 19.34
CA LEU A 269 -9.65 27.09 18.59
C LEU A 269 -9.67 25.66 19.14
N LEU A 270 -8.50 25.08 19.44
CA LEU A 270 -8.43 23.73 20.01
C LEU A 270 -9.08 23.65 21.40
N LYS A 271 -8.87 24.65 22.26
CA LYS A 271 -9.39 24.63 23.64
C LYS A 271 -10.89 24.93 23.72
N PHE A 272 -11.34 25.97 23.02
CA PHE A 272 -12.66 26.56 23.23
C PHE A 272 -13.67 26.22 22.14
N ILE A 273 -13.21 25.90 20.92
CA ILE A 273 -14.11 25.57 19.81
C ILE A 273 -14.20 24.05 19.61
N VAL A 274 -13.07 23.37 19.40
CA VAL A 274 -13.04 21.90 19.15
C VAL A 274 -13.41 21.11 20.41
N GLY A 275 -12.83 21.50 21.56
CA GLY A 275 -13.09 20.88 22.85
C GLY A 275 -12.46 19.49 23.03
N SER A 276 -13.00 18.76 24.01
CA SER A 276 -12.47 17.48 24.50
C SER A 276 -13.17 16.25 23.91
N CYS A 277 -12.44 15.14 23.88
CA CYS A 277 -12.98 13.81 23.54
C CYS A 277 -13.12 12.95 24.80
N ALA A 278 -14.08 12.03 24.85
CA ALA A 278 -14.10 11.02 25.91
C ALA A 278 -13.34 9.77 25.45
N ALA A 279 -12.66 9.11 26.38
CA ALA A 279 -11.85 7.94 26.08
C ALA A 279 -12.72 6.73 25.71
N GLY A 280 -12.29 5.96 24.71
CA GLY A 280 -13.00 4.77 24.23
C GLY A 280 -14.20 5.08 23.31
N GLU A 281 -14.50 6.36 23.05
CA GLU A 281 -15.56 6.71 22.10
C GLU A 281 -15.18 6.32 20.67
N THR A 282 -16.17 5.84 19.94
CA THR A 282 -16.09 5.55 18.50
C THR A 282 -16.98 6.54 17.75
N TYR A 283 -16.44 7.12 16.68
CA TYR A 283 -17.14 8.07 15.84
C TYR A 283 -17.24 7.52 14.41
N PRO A 284 -18.46 7.32 13.88
CA PRO A 284 -18.62 7.08 12.45
C PRO A 284 -18.06 8.25 11.64
N ILE A 285 -17.47 7.97 10.48
CA ILE A 285 -16.90 9.00 9.59
C ILE A 285 -17.93 10.08 9.25
N ALA A 286 -19.16 9.66 8.95
CA ALA A 286 -20.27 10.57 8.64
C ALA A 286 -21.00 11.10 9.88
N SER A 287 -20.28 11.35 10.98
CA SER A 287 -20.83 11.94 12.20
C SER A 287 -20.32 13.36 12.43
N TRP A 288 -21.17 14.21 13.02
CA TRP A 288 -20.78 15.54 13.49
C TRP A 288 -19.64 15.48 14.50
N SER A 289 -19.62 14.46 15.37
CA SER A 289 -18.56 14.26 16.35
C SER A 289 -17.20 14.03 15.69
N TYR A 290 -17.13 13.16 14.68
CA TYR A 290 -15.89 12.94 13.91
C TYR A 290 -15.44 14.22 13.21
N LEU A 291 -16.33 14.84 12.44
CA LEU A 291 -16.00 16.03 11.65
C LEU A 291 -15.52 17.19 12.53
N HIS A 292 -16.19 17.41 13.66
CA HIS A 292 -15.87 18.53 14.55
C HIS A 292 -14.67 18.26 15.46
N LYS A 293 -14.57 17.06 16.06
CA LYS A 293 -13.53 16.77 17.07
C LYS A 293 -12.22 16.28 16.46
N VAL A 294 -12.27 15.59 15.32
CA VAL A 294 -11.11 14.92 14.70
C VAL A 294 -10.68 15.65 13.42
N TRP A 295 -11.56 15.72 12.41
CA TRP A 295 -11.19 16.34 11.13
C TRP A 295 -10.87 17.84 11.28
N PHE A 296 -11.73 18.61 11.94
CA PHE A 296 -11.48 20.04 12.13
C PHE A 296 -10.26 20.31 13.00
N ARG A 297 -9.98 19.47 14.02
CA ARG A 297 -8.73 19.52 14.79
C ARG A 297 -7.51 19.38 13.88
N GLN A 298 -7.47 18.33 13.05
CA GLN A 298 -6.37 18.10 12.11
C GLN A 298 -6.22 19.26 11.12
N LEU A 299 -7.34 19.81 10.65
CA LEU A 299 -7.35 20.96 9.76
C LEU A 299 -6.77 22.22 10.43
N ILE A 300 -7.12 22.51 11.68
CA ILE A 300 -6.55 23.64 12.44
C ILE A 300 -5.04 23.46 12.58
N VAL A 301 -4.59 22.28 13.03
CA VAL A 301 -3.17 22.03 13.29
C VAL A 301 -2.35 22.09 12.00
N SER A 302 -2.84 21.48 10.91
CA SER A 302 -2.16 21.55 9.61
C SER A 302 -2.13 22.97 9.03
N SER A 303 -3.22 23.75 9.19
CA SER A 303 -3.31 25.15 8.71
C SER A 303 -2.28 26.08 9.35
N PHE A 304 -1.99 25.87 10.62
CA PHE A 304 -1.03 26.68 11.38
C PHE A 304 0.30 25.98 11.66
N ARG A 305 0.56 24.79 11.09
CA ARG A 305 1.78 23.99 11.34
C ARG A 305 3.06 24.83 11.22
N ARG A 306 3.16 25.66 10.17
CA ARG A 306 4.34 26.51 9.93
C ARG A 306 4.56 27.58 10.99
N ALA A 307 3.52 28.04 11.69
CA ALA A 307 3.66 29.01 12.77
C ALA A 307 4.47 28.45 13.95
N TRP A 308 4.42 27.12 14.16
CA TRP A 308 5.14 26.43 15.23
C TRP A 308 6.66 26.36 15.02
N SER A 309 7.16 26.65 13.81
CA SER A 309 8.60 26.88 13.55
C SER A 309 9.18 28.08 14.31
N LEU A 310 8.32 28.94 14.89
CA LEU A 310 8.75 29.99 15.81
C LEU A 310 9.46 29.41 17.06
N SER A 311 9.02 28.25 17.55
CA SER A 311 9.63 27.57 18.71
C SER A 311 10.76 26.63 18.30
N ASN A 312 11.68 26.34 19.21
CA ASN A 312 12.74 25.36 18.94
C ASN A 312 12.22 23.94 19.17
N ARG A 313 12.88 22.96 18.58
CA ARG A 313 12.73 21.57 19.02
C ARG A 313 13.06 21.46 20.49
N TYR A 314 12.29 20.64 21.22
CA TYR A 314 12.45 20.43 22.66
C TYR A 314 12.25 21.70 23.50
N ASP A 315 11.28 22.55 23.14
CA ASP A 315 10.99 23.79 23.85
C ASP A 315 10.37 23.54 25.24
N ALA A 316 10.91 24.17 26.28
CA ALA A 316 10.40 24.07 27.65
C ALA A 316 8.94 24.57 27.81
N ARG A 317 8.41 25.31 26.82
CA ARG A 317 7.01 25.78 26.82
C ARG A 317 6.02 24.69 26.41
N TYR A 318 6.45 23.63 25.72
CA TYR A 318 5.55 22.60 25.21
C TYR A 318 4.77 21.87 26.32
N PRO A 319 5.41 21.42 27.44
CA PRO A 319 4.67 20.81 28.54
C PRO A 319 3.59 21.74 29.12
N PHE A 320 3.89 23.03 29.28
CA PHE A 320 2.93 24.02 29.76
C PHE A 320 1.72 24.16 28.83
N ILE A 321 1.96 24.28 27.52
CA ILE A 321 0.90 24.39 26.50
C ILE A 321 -0.01 23.16 26.53
N LEU A 322 0.58 21.96 26.56
CA LEU A 322 -0.18 20.71 26.58
C LEU A 322 -1.01 20.57 27.88
N ARG A 323 -0.45 20.94 29.04
CA ARG A 323 -1.20 20.97 30.31
C ARG A 323 -2.39 21.93 30.24
N TRP A 324 -2.21 23.12 29.67
CA TRP A 324 -3.30 24.08 29.49
C TRP A 324 -4.42 23.53 28.59
N LEU A 325 -4.05 22.74 27.58
CA LEU A 325 -4.99 22.02 26.71
C LEU A 325 -5.62 20.76 27.35
N GLY A 326 -5.27 20.43 28.60
CA GLY A 326 -5.86 19.34 29.38
C GLY A 326 -5.06 18.04 29.42
N ALA A 327 -3.84 18.00 28.87
CA ALA A 327 -2.96 16.84 28.96
C ALA A 327 -2.34 16.69 30.35
N GLN A 328 -2.06 15.45 30.77
CA GLN A 328 -1.29 15.15 31.97
C GLN A 328 0.18 15.02 31.59
N VAL A 329 0.97 16.09 31.79
CA VAL A 329 2.38 16.12 31.32
C VAL A 329 3.32 16.44 32.48
N GLY A 330 4.35 15.63 32.65
CA GLY A 330 5.45 15.84 33.61
C GLY A 330 6.30 17.07 33.28
N ASP A 331 7.26 17.40 34.16
CA ASP A 331 8.05 18.62 34.03
C ASP A 331 9.24 18.49 33.07
N ASP A 332 9.90 17.32 33.00
CA ASP A 332 10.95 17.01 32.02
C ASP A 332 10.37 16.20 30.85
N VAL A 333 9.78 16.85 29.85
CA VAL A 333 9.30 16.17 28.64
C VAL A 333 9.90 16.85 27.40
N LYS A 334 10.61 16.05 26.60
CA LYS A 334 11.37 16.52 25.42
C LYS A 334 10.64 16.10 24.16
N LEU A 335 9.96 17.05 23.52
CA LEU A 335 9.22 16.82 22.28
C LEU A 335 9.91 17.55 21.12
N ALA A 336 10.26 16.82 20.06
CA ALA A 336 10.83 17.42 18.86
C ALA A 336 9.86 18.40 18.20
N ASP A 337 8.61 17.97 17.98
CA ASP A 337 7.59 18.72 17.25
C ASP A 337 6.26 18.67 18.02
N ILE A 338 5.74 19.83 18.46
CA ILE A 338 4.51 19.91 19.28
C ILE A 338 3.24 19.65 18.45
N ASP A 339 3.23 19.96 17.15
CA ASP A 339 2.06 19.85 16.29
C ASP A 339 1.54 18.39 16.17
N ILE A 340 2.43 17.41 16.28
CA ILE A 340 2.09 15.98 16.38
C ILE A 340 1.15 15.75 17.57
N PHE A 341 1.45 16.33 18.72
CA PHE A 341 0.67 16.18 19.96
C PHE A 341 -0.61 17.03 19.93
N LEU A 342 -0.60 18.19 19.26
CA LEU A 342 -1.80 19.01 19.07
C LEU A 342 -2.84 18.33 18.16
N SER A 343 -2.36 17.50 17.23
CA SER A 343 -3.21 16.71 16.33
C SER A 343 -3.96 15.60 17.07
N TYR A 344 -3.44 15.12 18.21
CA TYR A 344 -4.12 14.18 19.09
C TYR A 344 -5.12 14.91 20.01
N PRO A 345 -6.22 14.27 20.45
CA PRO A 345 -7.06 14.79 21.53
C PRO A 345 -6.27 14.99 22.82
N THR A 346 -5.78 16.21 23.05
CA THR A 346 -4.81 16.53 24.10
C THR A 346 -5.27 16.16 25.51
N ASN A 347 -6.59 16.18 25.77
CA ASN A 347 -7.16 15.78 27.05
C ASN A 347 -7.04 14.28 27.35
N LEU A 348 -6.63 13.47 26.36
CA LEU A 348 -6.41 12.03 26.45
C LEU A 348 -4.91 11.68 26.37
N LEU A 349 -4.02 12.66 26.59
CA LEU A 349 -2.57 12.45 26.64
C LEU A 349 -2.08 12.39 28.09
N LYS A 350 -1.34 11.35 28.43
CA LYS A 350 -0.55 11.24 29.65
C LYS A 350 0.92 10.98 29.31
N LEU A 351 1.77 11.95 29.60
CA LEU A 351 3.21 11.93 29.36
C LEU A 351 3.92 12.12 30.71
N GLU A 352 4.54 11.07 31.23
CA GLU A 352 5.26 11.15 32.50
C GLU A 352 6.65 11.80 32.36
N THR A 353 7.33 12.02 33.47
CA THR A 353 8.64 12.67 33.52
C THR A 353 9.69 11.87 32.76
N GLY A 354 10.52 12.54 31.98
CA GLY A 354 11.62 11.98 31.21
C GLY A 354 11.26 11.49 29.81
N VAL A 355 9.98 11.55 29.41
CA VAL A 355 9.54 11.15 28.06
C VAL A 355 10.26 11.95 26.99
N THR A 356 10.85 11.26 26.03
CA THR A 356 11.58 11.88 24.91
C THR A 356 11.05 11.35 23.57
N ALA A 357 10.62 12.26 22.71
CA ALA A 357 10.11 11.97 21.37
C ALA A 357 11.00 12.63 20.31
N PHE A 358 11.59 11.81 19.43
CA PHE A 358 12.45 12.28 18.33
C PHE A 358 11.62 12.65 17.09
N GLY A 359 12.33 13.08 16.04
CA GLY A 359 11.71 13.49 14.78
C GLY A 359 11.01 12.33 14.05
N TYR A 360 10.04 12.66 13.20
CA TYR A 360 9.27 11.71 12.40
C TYR A 360 8.38 10.74 13.22
N LEU A 361 8.12 11.01 14.50
CA LEU A 361 7.08 10.31 15.26
C LEU A 361 5.71 10.54 14.61
N LEU A 362 4.86 9.51 14.59
CA LEU A 362 3.43 9.67 14.33
C LEU A 362 2.63 9.16 15.52
N ILE A 363 1.81 10.04 16.08
CA ILE A 363 0.75 9.65 17.01
C ILE A 363 -0.56 9.71 16.24
N VAL A 364 -1.19 8.55 16.05
CA VAL A 364 -2.41 8.43 15.26
C VAL A 364 -3.57 8.97 16.09
N PRO A 365 -4.30 10.03 15.67
CA PRO A 365 -5.36 10.63 16.49
C PRO A 365 -6.54 9.70 16.75
N THR A 366 -6.83 8.83 15.79
CA THR A 366 -7.92 7.86 15.84
C THR A 366 -7.51 6.55 15.20
N GLU A 367 -7.87 5.43 15.80
CA GLU A 367 -7.74 4.12 15.17
C GLU A 367 -9.04 3.78 14.45
N MET A 368 -8.94 3.28 13.22
CA MET A 368 -10.10 2.76 12.51
C MET A 368 -10.43 1.35 13.03
N THR A 369 -11.66 1.14 13.48
CA THR A 369 -12.19 -0.18 13.83
C THR A 369 -12.46 -1.00 12.57
N LEU A 370 -12.63 -2.32 12.72
CA LEU A 370 -13.06 -3.18 11.61
C LEU A 370 -14.42 -2.75 11.03
N SER A 371 -15.27 -2.06 11.80
CA SER A 371 -16.53 -1.48 11.33
C SER A 371 -16.37 -0.21 10.49
N GLY A 372 -15.15 0.34 10.39
CA GLY A 372 -14.89 1.61 9.72
C GLY A 372 -15.16 2.84 10.57
N ASP A 373 -15.40 2.68 11.88
CA ASP A 373 -15.56 3.79 12.82
C ASP A 373 -14.20 4.22 13.38
N HIS A 374 -14.11 5.47 13.83
CA HIS A 374 -12.88 6.04 14.36
C HIS A 374 -12.91 6.07 15.88
N ARG A 375 -12.07 5.26 16.52
CA ARG A 375 -11.91 5.22 17.97
C ARG A 375 -10.86 6.23 18.44
N VAL A 376 -11.22 7.04 19.43
CA VAL A 376 -10.31 7.86 20.24
C VAL A 376 -10.10 7.21 21.60
N ASP A 377 -8.90 7.33 22.17
CA ASP A 377 -8.62 6.72 23.47
C ASP A 377 -7.44 7.40 24.17
N TRP A 378 -7.13 6.97 25.40
CA TRP A 378 -5.94 7.39 26.12
C TRP A 378 -4.66 6.97 25.40
N LEU A 379 -3.65 7.85 25.47
CA LEU A 379 -2.26 7.51 25.21
C LEU A 379 -1.46 7.78 26.48
N THR A 380 -0.84 6.73 27.03
CA THR A 380 -0.02 6.83 28.25
C THR A 380 1.41 6.43 27.95
N LEU A 381 2.35 7.35 28.22
CA LEU A 381 3.79 7.11 28.15
C LEU A 381 4.38 7.24 29.55
N GLY A 382 4.88 6.11 30.08
CA GLY A 382 5.52 6.03 31.38
C GLY A 382 6.85 6.79 31.43
N SER A 383 7.35 6.97 32.65
CA SER A 383 8.54 7.77 32.93
C SER A 383 9.76 7.30 32.11
N HIS A 384 10.58 8.23 31.62
CA HIS A 384 11.79 7.96 30.80
C HIS A 384 11.57 7.14 29.51
N THR A 385 10.33 7.09 29.00
CA THR A 385 10.07 6.43 27.71
C THR A 385 10.76 7.18 26.57
N ASN A 386 11.47 6.44 25.71
CA ASN A 386 12.13 6.98 24.52
C ASN A 386 11.44 6.47 23.25
N LEU A 387 11.02 7.39 22.39
CA LEU A 387 10.35 7.09 21.13
C LEU A 387 11.25 7.43 19.94
N ALA A 388 11.81 6.41 19.29
CA ALA A 388 12.72 6.57 18.16
C ALA A 388 12.04 7.08 16.87
N ASN A 389 12.82 7.28 15.82
CA ASN A 389 12.35 7.90 14.57
C ASN A 389 11.35 6.98 13.84
N ALA A 390 10.37 7.59 13.18
CA ALA A 390 9.42 6.89 12.32
C ALA A 390 8.59 5.78 13.00
N CYS A 391 8.50 5.76 14.34
CA CYS A 391 7.53 4.91 15.03
C CYS A 391 6.12 5.48 14.94
N THR A 392 5.13 4.59 15.07
CA THR A 392 3.69 4.91 14.99
C THR A 392 3.00 4.40 16.25
N ILE A 393 2.34 5.31 16.97
CA ILE A 393 1.66 4.99 18.23
C ILE A 393 0.16 5.20 18.06
N LEU A 394 -0.61 4.14 18.30
CA LEU A 394 -2.06 4.14 18.15
C LEU A 394 -2.78 4.53 19.45
N PRO A 395 -4.04 5.01 19.36
CA PRO A 395 -4.90 5.23 20.53
C PRO A 395 -5.12 3.98 21.39
N GLY A 396 -5.07 4.16 22.70
CA GLY A 396 -5.24 3.11 23.70
C GLY A 396 -3.91 2.47 24.11
N SER A 397 -2.79 2.94 23.55
CA SER A 397 -1.47 2.44 23.90
C SER A 397 -1.04 2.89 25.29
N HIS A 398 -0.50 1.96 26.07
CA HIS A 398 0.07 2.20 27.39
C HIS A 398 1.50 1.65 27.42
N LEU A 399 2.49 2.55 27.46
CA LEU A 399 3.89 2.20 27.60
C LEU A 399 4.34 2.37 29.05
N ALA A 400 4.92 1.33 29.61
CA ALA A 400 5.51 1.31 30.96
C ALA A 400 6.77 2.19 31.04
N SER A 401 7.26 2.44 32.26
CA SER A 401 8.44 3.27 32.47
C SER A 401 9.71 2.66 31.88
N ASP A 402 10.67 3.50 31.53
CA ASP A 402 11.98 3.12 31.00
C ASP A 402 11.89 2.32 29.67
N THR A 403 10.75 2.41 28.98
CA THR A 403 10.53 1.72 27.70
C THR A 403 11.27 2.42 26.56
N MET A 404 11.85 1.66 25.64
CA MET A 404 12.36 2.18 24.38
C MET A 404 11.57 1.61 23.19
N VAL A 405 11.05 2.49 22.35
CA VAL A 405 10.43 2.12 21.07
C VAL A 405 11.44 2.36 19.96
N GLY A 406 11.82 1.32 19.23
CA GLY A 406 12.77 1.35 18.13
C GLY A 406 12.24 2.07 16.88
N ASN A 407 13.12 2.27 15.90
CA ASN A 407 12.74 2.88 14.63
C ASN A 407 11.69 2.01 13.92
N LEU A 408 10.82 2.63 13.10
CA LEU A 408 9.79 1.91 12.32
C LEU A 408 9.00 0.87 13.13
N THR A 409 8.61 1.22 14.36
CA THR A 409 7.87 0.30 15.24
C THR A 409 6.43 0.76 15.44
N ARG A 410 5.47 -0.18 15.39
CA ARG A 410 4.04 0.11 15.59
C ARG A 410 3.58 -0.35 16.96
N ILE A 411 3.25 0.61 17.83
CA ILE A 411 2.69 0.37 19.16
C ILE A 411 1.16 0.44 19.09
N THR A 412 0.50 -0.60 19.60
CA THR A 412 -0.95 -0.73 19.65
C THR A 412 -1.43 -0.90 21.09
N ARG A 413 -2.76 -0.86 21.31
CA ARG A 413 -3.36 -1.18 22.62
C ARG A 413 -3.08 -2.61 23.12
N GLU A 414 -2.77 -3.52 22.20
CA GLU A 414 -2.45 -4.92 22.51
C GLU A 414 -0.98 -5.09 22.91
N THR A 415 -0.17 -4.04 22.77
CA THR A 415 1.24 -4.06 23.15
C THR A 415 1.36 -3.99 24.68
N ASN A 416 1.46 -5.16 25.31
CA ASN A 416 1.73 -5.27 26.75
C ASN A 416 3.18 -4.91 27.05
N SER A 417 3.41 -3.82 27.78
CA SER A 417 4.74 -3.32 28.14
C SER A 417 5.09 -3.50 29.61
N ASN A 418 6.33 -3.91 29.87
CA ASN A 418 6.94 -3.93 31.20
C ASN A 418 8.06 -2.90 31.28
N ASN A 419 8.44 -2.55 32.50
CA ASN A 419 9.50 -1.57 32.72
C ASN A 419 10.82 -2.02 32.08
N GLY A 420 11.46 -1.14 31.32
CA GLY A 420 12.75 -1.36 30.67
C GLY A 420 12.71 -2.13 29.33
N ASP A 421 11.52 -2.48 28.83
CA ASP A 421 11.37 -3.23 27.59
C ASP A 421 11.81 -2.41 26.37
N VAL A 422 12.34 -3.09 25.36
CA VAL A 422 12.75 -2.49 24.08
C VAL A 422 11.92 -3.11 22.95
N TYR A 423 11.13 -2.30 22.25
CA TYR A 423 10.25 -2.75 21.18
C TYR A 423 10.82 -2.51 19.80
N ILE A 424 10.62 -3.49 18.90
CA ILE A 424 10.86 -3.32 17.47
C ILE A 424 9.80 -4.07 16.65
N GLY A 425 9.49 -3.57 15.45
CA GLY A 425 8.70 -4.30 14.46
C GLY A 425 7.24 -3.88 14.32
N VAL A 426 6.56 -4.54 13.38
CA VAL A 426 5.13 -4.37 13.06
C VAL A 426 4.50 -5.77 12.90
N PRO A 427 3.71 -6.24 13.87
CA PRO A 427 3.43 -5.62 15.17
C PRO A 427 4.68 -5.55 16.08
N ALA A 428 4.69 -4.62 17.03
CA ALA A 428 5.82 -4.46 17.96
C ALA A 428 6.05 -5.71 18.80
N ARG A 429 7.32 -6.14 18.90
CA ARG A 429 7.77 -7.24 19.75
C ARG A 429 8.86 -6.76 20.69
N ALA A 430 8.79 -7.19 21.94
CA ALA A 430 9.83 -6.93 22.93
C ALA A 430 11.09 -7.74 22.58
N LEU A 431 12.25 -7.09 22.64
CA LEU A 431 13.54 -7.74 22.49
C LEU A 431 13.90 -8.55 23.75
N PRO A 432 14.74 -9.60 23.64
CA PRO A 432 15.08 -10.46 24.76
C PRO A 432 15.98 -9.79 25.81
N PHE A 433 16.38 -8.53 25.58
CA PHE A 433 17.18 -7.74 26.51
C PHE A 433 16.43 -6.47 26.90
N LYS A 434 16.70 -6.01 28.12
CA LYS A 434 16.21 -4.74 28.63
C LYS A 434 17.27 -3.66 28.44
N MET A 435 16.82 -2.43 28.30
CA MET A 435 17.73 -1.29 28.37
C MET A 435 18.36 -1.24 29.78
N PRO A 436 19.68 -1.10 29.91
CA PRO A 436 20.30 -0.82 31.20
C PRO A 436 19.74 0.47 31.77
N VAL A 437 19.30 0.45 33.03
CA VAL A 437 18.94 1.66 33.78
C VAL A 437 20.22 2.40 34.15
N THR A 438 20.82 3.09 33.18
CA THR A 438 21.95 3.98 33.43
C THR A 438 21.44 5.34 33.90
N GLN A 439 22.06 5.90 34.94
CA GLN A 439 21.79 7.26 35.42
C GLN A 439 21.83 8.25 34.24
N LEU A 440 20.72 8.97 34.10
CA LEU A 440 20.46 9.93 33.04
C LEU A 440 21.53 11.02 33.07
N VAL A 441 22.22 11.24 31.94
CA VAL A 441 22.89 12.53 31.73
C VAL A 441 21.78 13.55 31.49
N GLU A 442 21.51 14.37 32.51
CA GLU A 442 20.61 15.50 32.39
C GLU A 442 21.27 16.55 31.49
N ASP A 443 20.83 16.59 30.22
CA ASP A 443 20.95 17.84 29.46
C ASP A 443 19.74 18.70 29.85
N PRO A 444 19.91 19.78 30.62
CA PRO A 444 18.80 20.65 30.98
C PRO A 444 18.23 21.28 29.70
N ILE A 445 16.89 21.26 29.57
CA ILE A 445 16.23 21.98 28.49
C ILE A 445 16.52 23.47 28.69
N LYS A 446 17.30 24.07 27.78
CA LYS A 446 17.59 25.51 27.84
C LYS A 446 16.34 26.31 27.52
N THR A 447 15.77 26.96 28.54
CA THR A 447 14.65 27.89 28.35
C THR A 447 15.16 29.18 27.72
N THR A 448 14.92 29.36 26.42
CA THR A 448 15.18 30.64 25.76
C THR A 448 14.01 31.60 26.03
N LEU A 449 14.31 32.80 26.53
CA LEU A 449 13.31 33.86 26.71
C LEU A 449 12.51 34.09 25.41
N PHE A 450 11.18 34.21 25.53
CA PHE A 450 10.29 34.28 24.36
C PHE A 450 10.66 35.39 23.38
N TRP A 451 10.99 36.58 23.88
CA TRP A 451 11.39 37.70 23.02
C TRP A 451 12.67 37.43 22.22
N LYS A 452 13.63 36.67 22.76
CA LYS A 452 14.85 36.25 22.02
C LYS A 452 14.48 35.27 20.91
N THR A 453 13.51 34.39 21.16
CA THR A 453 12.94 33.51 20.15
C THR A 453 12.28 34.32 19.02
N CYS A 454 11.45 35.30 19.34
CA CYS A 454 10.82 36.15 18.33
C CYS A 454 11.84 36.99 17.55
N LEU A 455 12.84 37.55 18.25
CA LEU A 455 13.89 38.37 17.64
C LEU A 455 14.75 37.55 16.67
N SER A 456 15.24 36.38 17.09
CA SER A 456 16.03 35.49 16.23
C SER A 456 15.23 35.01 15.02
N TYR A 457 13.96 34.67 15.19
CA TYR A 457 13.08 34.31 14.08
C TYR A 457 12.89 35.49 13.12
N CYS A 458 12.63 36.69 13.63
CA CYS A 458 12.51 37.91 12.81
C CYS A 458 13.81 38.20 12.03
N ILE A 459 14.97 38.11 12.67
CA ILE A 459 16.28 38.28 12.01
C ILE A 459 16.45 37.24 10.90
N SER A 460 16.13 35.97 11.17
CA SER A 460 16.19 34.90 10.18
C SER A 460 15.31 35.19 8.97
N ARG A 461 14.05 35.61 9.20
CA ARG A 461 13.11 35.97 8.13
C ARG A 461 13.63 37.16 7.33
N CYS A 462 14.18 38.18 8.00
CA CYS A 462 14.76 39.35 7.34
C CYS A 462 15.94 38.97 6.45
N LEU A 463 16.84 38.09 6.92
CA LEU A 463 17.95 37.58 6.12
C LEU A 463 17.45 36.81 4.89
N PHE A 464 16.52 35.88 5.09
CA PHE A 464 15.89 35.13 3.99
C PHE A 464 15.29 36.07 2.95
N ILE A 465 14.43 37.01 3.36
CA ILE A 465 13.79 37.95 2.43
C ILE A 465 14.83 38.83 1.72
N SER A 466 15.85 39.30 2.42
CA SER A 466 16.92 40.13 1.84
C SER A 466 17.72 39.38 0.76
N ILE A 467 18.01 38.09 0.98
CA ILE A 467 18.71 37.25 -0.01
C ILE A 467 17.93 37.20 -1.32
N TYR A 468 16.60 37.01 -1.25
CA TYR A 468 15.75 36.90 -2.44
C TYR A 468 15.41 38.25 -3.07
N LEU A 469 15.33 39.34 -2.28
CA LEU A 469 15.19 40.69 -2.83
C LEU A 469 16.44 41.13 -3.61
N LEU A 470 17.64 40.83 -3.10
CA LEU A 470 18.90 41.22 -3.75
C LEU A 470 19.29 40.29 -4.90
N GLY A 471 19.14 38.97 -4.72
CA GLY A 471 19.55 37.98 -5.72
C GLY A 471 18.46 37.63 -6.75
N GLY A 472 17.21 38.06 -6.53
CA GLY A 472 16.08 37.61 -7.33
C GLY A 472 15.88 36.09 -7.30
N LEU A 473 15.02 35.59 -8.19
CA LEU A 473 14.63 34.16 -8.22
C LEU A 473 15.72 33.21 -8.75
N VAL A 474 16.76 33.76 -9.38
CA VAL A 474 17.85 32.96 -9.96
C VAL A 474 19.06 32.95 -9.04
N VAL A 475 19.52 34.13 -8.59
CA VAL A 475 20.75 34.24 -7.79
C VAL A 475 20.46 34.08 -6.29
N GLY A 476 19.28 34.49 -5.83
CA GLY A 476 18.86 34.35 -4.42
C GLY A 476 18.99 32.92 -3.91
N PRO A 477 18.46 31.91 -4.62
CA PRO A 477 18.61 30.52 -4.20
C PRO A 477 20.05 30.01 -4.15
N ILE A 478 20.90 30.47 -5.08
CA ILE A 478 22.32 30.13 -5.11
C ILE A 478 23.01 30.73 -3.88
N ILE A 479 22.77 32.00 -3.58
CA ILE A 479 23.30 32.69 -2.40
C ILE A 479 22.86 31.99 -1.12
N HIS A 480 21.56 31.68 -0.97
CA HIS A 480 21.03 30.97 0.19
C HIS A 480 21.68 29.60 0.35
N THR A 481 21.83 28.85 -0.74
CA THR A 481 22.52 27.55 -0.74
C THR A 481 23.98 27.69 -0.32
N ILE A 482 24.72 28.68 -0.81
CA ILE A 482 26.12 28.94 -0.42
C ILE A 482 26.22 29.30 1.06
N ILE A 483 25.36 30.20 1.55
CA ILE A 483 25.30 30.58 2.96
C ILE A 483 25.04 29.34 3.81
N PHE A 484 24.03 28.54 3.46
CA PHE A 484 23.73 27.31 4.19
C PHE A 484 24.89 26.31 4.17
N CYS A 485 25.49 26.04 3.00
CA CYS A 485 26.64 25.14 2.90
C CYS A 485 27.80 25.63 3.78
N SER A 486 28.03 26.95 3.82
CA SER A 486 29.07 27.57 4.63
C SER A 486 28.76 27.45 6.12
N LEU A 487 27.51 27.71 6.52
CA LEU A 487 27.03 27.53 7.88
C LEU A 487 27.11 26.07 8.34
N TYR A 488 26.69 25.14 7.48
CA TYR A 488 26.73 23.70 7.73
C TYR A 488 28.17 23.20 7.95
N ARG A 489 29.15 23.73 7.19
CA ARG A 489 30.56 23.32 7.28
C ARG A 489 31.36 23.98 8.41
N TRP A 490 31.12 25.25 8.72
CA TRP A 490 32.01 26.03 9.61
C TRP A 490 31.57 26.10 11.06
N PHE A 491 30.28 25.92 11.36
CA PHE A 491 29.71 26.43 12.62
C PHE A 491 29.33 25.37 13.66
N SER A 492 29.91 24.16 13.60
CA SER A 492 29.75 23.14 14.66
C SER A 492 30.27 23.59 16.03
N ASN A 493 31.05 24.67 16.10
CA ASN A 493 31.79 25.09 17.29
C ASN A 493 31.28 26.39 17.94
N VAL A 494 30.12 26.93 17.53
CA VAL A 494 29.57 28.17 18.11
C VAL A 494 28.46 27.89 19.11
N ASP A 495 28.78 28.07 20.39
CA ASP A 495 27.85 27.94 21.50
C ASP A 495 27.08 29.26 21.73
N ASN A 496 26.14 29.55 20.82
CA ASN A 496 25.22 30.69 20.96
C ASN A 496 23.82 30.33 20.46
N ASP A 497 22.85 30.36 21.38
CA ASP A 497 21.47 29.93 21.13
C ASP A 497 20.76 30.74 20.02
N ILE A 498 21.00 32.06 19.94
CA ILE A 498 20.39 32.94 18.93
C ILE A 498 20.92 32.57 17.54
N ILE A 499 22.23 32.43 17.42
CA ILE A 499 22.89 32.08 16.16
C ILE A 499 22.44 30.69 15.71
N ASN A 500 22.40 29.71 16.62
CA ASN A 500 21.95 28.36 16.30
C ASN A 500 20.49 28.33 15.84
N LYS A 501 19.63 29.15 16.44
CA LYS A 501 18.24 29.29 16.01
C LYS A 501 18.10 29.90 14.61
N ILE A 502 18.86 30.95 14.30
CA ILE A 502 18.88 31.54 12.95
C ILE A 502 19.35 30.50 11.94
N LYS A 503 20.40 29.72 12.25
CA LYS A 503 20.88 28.64 11.37
C LYS A 503 19.81 27.60 11.10
N THR A 504 19.16 27.08 12.14
CA THR A 504 18.11 26.05 12.01
C THR A 504 16.95 26.57 11.17
N THR A 505 16.51 27.81 11.43
CA THR A 505 15.40 28.42 10.67
C THR A 505 15.77 28.62 9.20
N LEU A 506 16.98 29.13 8.90
CA LEU A 506 17.47 29.28 7.52
C LEU A 506 17.66 27.94 6.81
N ALA A 507 17.99 26.87 7.54
CA ALA A 507 18.09 25.51 7.02
C ALA A 507 16.71 24.97 6.62
N GLU A 508 15.70 25.14 7.48
CA GLU A 508 14.31 24.80 7.18
C GLU A 508 13.80 25.59 5.98
N ASP A 509 14.14 26.87 5.87
CA ASP A 509 13.77 27.69 4.70
C ASP A 509 14.43 27.19 3.42
N LEU A 510 15.73 26.91 3.44
CA LEU A 510 16.40 26.32 2.28
C LEU A 510 15.72 25.03 1.85
N GLN A 511 15.38 24.19 2.83
CA GLN A 511 14.74 22.91 2.58
C GLN A 511 13.40 23.08 1.87
N VAL A 512 12.56 23.99 2.36
CA VAL A 512 11.22 24.24 1.82
C VAL A 512 11.26 24.93 0.46
N PHE A 513 12.04 25.99 0.33
CA PHE A 513 12.00 26.89 -0.83
C PHE A 513 13.00 26.53 -1.93
N ILE A 514 13.91 25.58 -1.69
CA ILE A 514 14.93 25.18 -2.68
C ILE A 514 15.03 23.67 -2.77
N CYS A 515 15.31 22.98 -1.66
CA CYS A 515 15.57 21.54 -1.73
C CYS A 515 14.35 20.72 -2.15
N SER A 516 13.12 21.18 -1.85
CA SER A 516 11.88 20.59 -2.37
C SER A 516 11.86 20.46 -3.90
N PHE A 517 12.53 21.37 -4.61
CA PHE A 517 12.60 21.40 -6.08
C PHE A 517 13.70 20.50 -6.66
N LEU A 518 14.65 20.05 -5.84
CA LEU A 518 15.81 19.28 -6.29
C LEU A 518 15.59 17.77 -6.23
N GLY A 519 14.49 17.31 -5.65
CA GLY A 519 14.14 15.90 -5.54
C GLY A 519 14.24 15.17 -6.88
N TYR A 520 14.81 13.96 -6.87
CA TYR A 520 15.02 13.09 -8.02
C TYR A 520 15.90 13.67 -9.16
N THR A 521 16.68 14.72 -8.89
CA THR A 521 17.61 15.35 -9.85
C THR A 521 19.10 15.07 -9.55
N GLN A 522 19.96 15.27 -10.53
CA GLN A 522 21.42 15.23 -10.33
C GLN A 522 21.94 16.49 -9.61
N TRP A 523 21.14 17.56 -9.53
CA TRP A 523 21.48 18.75 -8.73
C TRP A 523 21.49 18.45 -7.23
N LEU A 524 20.53 17.65 -6.74
CA LEU A 524 20.54 17.20 -5.35
C LEU A 524 21.79 16.39 -5.00
N ILE A 525 22.24 15.53 -5.92
CA ILE A 525 23.47 14.74 -5.74
C ILE A 525 24.70 15.65 -5.60
N ARG A 526 24.81 16.67 -6.45
CA ARG A 526 25.90 17.66 -6.35
C ARG A 526 25.87 18.42 -5.03
N LEU A 527 24.68 18.81 -4.57
CA LEU A 527 24.51 19.48 -3.28
C LEU A 527 25.01 18.59 -2.12
N PHE A 528 24.64 17.31 -2.11
CA PHE A 528 25.14 16.37 -1.09
C PHE A 528 26.64 16.13 -1.15
N ARG A 529 27.24 16.09 -2.35
CA ARG A 529 28.71 16.03 -2.49
C ARG A 529 29.39 17.27 -1.88
N VAL A 530 28.76 18.45 -1.98
CA VAL A 530 29.23 19.67 -1.28
C VAL A 530 29.10 19.52 0.24
N PHE A 531 28.04 18.89 0.75
CA PHE A 531 27.91 18.58 2.19
C PHE A 531 28.90 17.53 2.69
N GLY A 532 29.67 16.90 1.80
CA GLY A 532 30.73 15.95 2.13
C GLY A 532 30.37 14.49 1.90
N ALA A 533 29.18 14.20 1.35
CA ALA A 533 28.81 12.84 0.98
C ALA A 533 29.66 12.32 -0.19
N LYS A 534 30.07 11.06 -0.13
CA LYS A 534 30.79 10.38 -1.22
C LYS A 534 29.78 9.63 -2.07
N ILE A 535 29.22 10.27 -3.09
CA ILE A 535 28.13 9.70 -3.91
C ILE A 535 28.62 9.46 -5.35
N GLY A 536 28.42 8.25 -5.85
CA GLY A 536 28.69 7.82 -7.22
C GLY A 536 27.80 8.51 -8.27
N ASN A 537 27.93 8.07 -9.51
CA ASN A 537 27.22 8.62 -10.67
C ASN A 537 25.83 8.01 -10.83
N ASN A 538 24.95 8.76 -11.49
CA ASN A 538 23.59 8.35 -11.79
C ASN A 538 22.85 7.87 -10.55
N VAL A 539 22.97 8.55 -9.41
CA VAL A 539 22.22 8.25 -8.17
C VAL A 539 20.94 9.06 -8.16
N ILE A 540 19.84 8.50 -7.64
CA ILE A 540 18.55 9.20 -7.52
C ILE A 540 18.14 9.21 -6.05
N LEU A 541 17.91 10.42 -5.53
CA LEU A 541 17.44 10.65 -4.16
C LEU A 541 16.14 11.45 -4.22
N PRO A 542 15.10 11.09 -3.45
CA PRO A 542 13.79 11.72 -3.54
C PRO A 542 13.80 13.14 -2.96
N ASN A 543 14.54 13.38 -1.88
CA ASN A 543 14.62 14.68 -1.23
C ASN A 543 15.83 14.75 -0.29
N ILE A 544 16.02 15.91 0.35
CA ILE A 544 17.14 16.13 1.27
C ILE A 544 17.05 15.32 2.59
N TYR A 545 15.87 14.84 2.99
CA TYR A 545 15.70 14.05 4.21
C TYR A 545 16.19 12.60 4.07
N SER A 546 16.50 12.16 2.85
CA SER A 546 17.06 10.82 2.62
C SER A 546 18.43 10.63 3.27
N LEU A 547 19.24 11.71 3.37
CA LEU A 547 20.59 11.66 3.93
C LEU A 547 20.78 12.75 5.02
N PRO A 548 20.21 12.57 6.24
CA PRO A 548 20.37 13.55 7.32
C PRO A 548 21.84 13.81 7.68
N ASP A 549 22.68 12.77 7.65
CA ASP A 549 24.10 12.81 8.01
C ASP A 549 25.00 12.68 6.76
N ALA A 550 24.79 13.56 5.79
CA ALA A 550 25.41 13.45 4.46
C ALA A 550 26.93 13.23 4.49
N ASN A 551 27.66 13.91 5.39
CA ASN A 551 29.11 13.81 5.55
C ASN A 551 29.62 12.42 6.02
N MET A 552 28.73 11.54 6.48
CA MET A 552 29.05 10.20 6.97
C MET A 552 28.59 9.08 6.02
N VAL A 553 28.05 9.44 4.85
CA VAL A 553 27.48 8.50 3.90
C VAL A 553 28.39 8.31 2.68
N THR A 554 28.60 7.05 2.30
CA THR A 554 29.21 6.65 1.02
C THR A 554 28.17 5.87 0.20
N ILE A 555 27.86 6.33 -1.01
CA ILE A 555 26.89 5.72 -1.93
C ILE A 555 27.59 5.44 -3.26
N GLY A 556 27.46 4.22 -3.77
CA GLY A 556 27.98 3.78 -5.05
C GLY A 556 27.24 4.36 -6.26
N ASP A 557 27.59 3.89 -7.44
CA ASP A 557 26.93 4.26 -8.69
C ASP A 557 25.53 3.63 -8.78
N HIS A 558 24.60 4.26 -9.51
CA HIS A 558 23.29 3.69 -9.85
C HIS A 558 22.36 3.34 -8.67
N VAL A 559 22.59 3.93 -7.49
CA VAL A 559 21.72 3.74 -6.32
C VAL A 559 20.40 4.51 -6.43
N ARG A 560 19.28 3.88 -6.09
CA ARG A 560 17.92 4.43 -6.20
C ARG A 560 17.26 4.46 -4.83
N LEU A 561 16.76 5.62 -4.41
CA LEU A 561 15.92 5.74 -3.21
C LEU A 561 14.52 6.21 -3.61
N ASN A 562 13.50 5.56 -3.05
CA ASN A 562 12.11 6.02 -3.09
C ASN A 562 11.80 6.97 -1.92
N ILE A 563 10.63 7.60 -1.97
CA ILE A 563 10.13 8.50 -0.92
C ILE A 563 10.17 7.85 0.47
N HIS A 564 10.52 8.63 1.49
CA HIS A 564 10.69 8.16 2.88
C HIS A 564 11.75 7.06 3.08
N ALA A 565 12.56 6.72 2.08
CA ALA A 565 13.76 5.94 2.31
C ALA A 565 14.82 6.82 3.00
N HIS A 566 15.36 6.34 4.13
CA HIS A 566 16.30 7.08 4.96
C HIS A 566 17.59 6.28 5.20
N ILE A 567 18.72 6.95 5.05
CA ILE A 567 20.04 6.46 5.48
C ILE A 567 20.50 7.34 6.63
N VAL A 568 20.50 6.80 7.84
CA VAL A 568 20.77 7.54 9.07
C VAL A 568 22.06 7.02 9.69
N CYS A 569 23.05 7.90 9.87
CA CYS A 569 24.36 7.56 10.44
C CYS A 569 24.43 7.82 11.94
N HIS A 570 23.32 8.22 12.57
CA HIS A 570 23.21 8.40 14.01
C HIS A 570 22.14 7.50 14.64
N SER A 571 22.34 7.18 15.90
CA SER A 571 21.31 6.62 16.77
C SER A 571 21.37 7.34 18.12
N PHE A 572 20.19 7.55 18.71
CA PHE A 572 20.09 8.08 20.05
C PHE A 572 19.72 6.95 20.99
N GLU A 573 20.72 6.50 21.75
CA GLU A 573 20.62 5.36 22.65
C GLU A 573 20.94 5.87 24.06
N GLN A 574 20.07 5.65 25.04
CA GLN A 574 20.31 6.04 26.45
C GLN A 574 20.58 7.54 26.63
N ARG A 575 19.90 8.40 25.86
CA ARG A 575 20.19 9.83 25.80
C ARG A 575 21.58 10.22 25.29
N ILE A 576 22.32 9.29 24.68
CA ILE A 576 23.62 9.51 24.08
C ILE A 576 23.51 9.47 22.55
N TRP A 577 24.06 10.49 21.90
CA TRP A 577 24.19 10.56 20.46
C TRP A 577 25.37 9.69 19.99
N LYS A 578 25.08 8.58 19.32
CA LYS A 578 26.11 7.70 18.71
C LYS A 578 26.05 7.85 17.21
N VAL A 579 27.22 7.95 16.57
CA VAL A 579 27.35 8.06 15.12
C VAL A 579 28.24 6.96 14.56
N SER A 580 27.90 6.45 13.38
CA SER A 580 28.72 5.49 12.64
C SER A 580 28.42 5.61 11.14
N PRO A 581 29.46 5.65 10.28
CA PRO A 581 29.27 5.87 8.85
C PRO A 581 28.51 4.71 8.18
N VAL A 582 27.78 5.02 7.12
CA VAL A 582 27.03 4.02 6.33
C VAL A 582 27.58 3.96 4.91
N THR A 583 27.75 2.74 4.39
CA THR A 583 28.17 2.50 3.00
C THR A 583 27.08 1.75 2.23
N VAL A 584 26.68 2.29 1.09
CA VAL A 584 25.77 1.65 0.15
C VAL A 584 26.51 1.41 -1.16
N GLY A 585 26.65 0.15 -1.56
CA GLY A 585 27.31 -0.28 -2.79
C GLY A 585 26.52 0.10 -4.04
N ASN A 586 27.08 -0.25 -5.20
CA ASN A 586 26.50 0.10 -6.50
C ASN A 586 25.13 -0.57 -6.71
N SER A 587 24.26 0.07 -7.48
CA SER A 587 22.98 -0.48 -7.96
C SER A 587 22.04 -0.98 -6.86
N CYS A 588 22.18 -0.47 -5.64
CA CYS A 588 21.21 -0.75 -4.58
C CYS A 588 19.91 0.04 -4.80
N ILE A 589 18.77 -0.61 -4.53
CA ILE A 589 17.44 -0.02 -4.61
C ILE A 589 16.82 -0.04 -3.22
N LEU A 590 16.52 1.13 -2.68
CA LEU A 590 15.91 1.32 -1.36
C LEU A 590 14.48 1.83 -1.59
N MET A 591 13.50 0.95 -1.42
CA MET A 591 12.10 1.28 -1.68
C MET A 591 11.48 2.11 -0.54
N SER A 592 10.23 2.53 -0.75
CA SER A 592 9.58 3.56 0.05
C SER A 592 9.55 3.20 1.54
N GLY A 593 9.90 4.15 2.41
CA GLY A 593 9.90 3.93 3.85
C GLY A 593 10.98 3.00 4.40
N SER A 594 11.90 2.47 3.57
CA SER A 594 13.03 1.66 4.06
C SER A 594 14.01 2.51 4.89
N PHE A 595 14.61 1.92 5.92
CA PHE A 595 15.42 2.65 6.89
C PHE A 595 16.73 1.91 7.15
N VAL A 596 17.85 2.56 6.86
CA VAL A 596 19.21 2.03 7.08
C VAL A 596 19.84 2.72 8.28
N MET A 597 20.18 1.95 9.31
CA MET A 597 20.76 2.45 10.55
C MET A 597 22.28 2.68 10.46
N ALA A 598 22.83 3.32 11.51
CA ALA A 598 24.25 3.66 11.59
C ALA A 598 25.16 2.43 11.49
N GLY A 599 26.31 2.56 10.82
CA GLY A 599 27.31 1.50 10.70
C GLY A 599 27.03 0.41 9.67
N CYS A 600 25.88 0.45 8.99
CA CYS A 600 25.52 -0.56 8.00
C CYS A 600 26.40 -0.52 6.74
N LYS A 601 26.55 -1.68 6.11
CA LYS A 601 27.22 -1.84 4.82
C LYS A 601 26.35 -2.69 3.88
N LEU A 602 25.85 -2.07 2.82
CA LEU A 602 25.17 -2.76 1.72
C LEU A 602 26.21 -2.97 0.62
N MET A 603 26.53 -4.21 0.27
CA MET A 603 27.69 -4.51 -0.58
C MET A 603 27.45 -4.27 -2.08
N GLY A 604 26.20 -4.13 -2.54
CA GLY A 604 25.85 -3.80 -3.93
C GLY A 604 24.75 -4.71 -4.50
N ASN A 605 23.98 -4.19 -5.46
CA ASN A 605 22.79 -4.85 -6.04
C ASN A 605 21.81 -5.33 -4.95
N ASN A 606 21.74 -4.61 -3.82
CA ASN A 606 20.80 -4.92 -2.76
C ASN A 606 19.45 -4.26 -3.03
N ARG A 607 18.35 -4.99 -2.85
CA ARG A 607 17.00 -4.40 -2.87
C ARG A 607 16.40 -4.46 -1.47
N LEU A 608 16.05 -3.30 -0.92
CA LEU A 608 15.23 -3.21 0.29
C LEU A 608 13.79 -2.92 -0.13
N TYR A 609 12.87 -3.82 0.20
CA TYR A 609 11.43 -3.62 -0.03
C TYR A 609 10.85 -2.57 0.93
N PRO A 610 9.62 -2.09 0.70
CA PRO A 610 9.05 -1.04 1.53
C PRO A 610 9.04 -1.37 3.01
N LEU A 611 9.22 -0.34 3.84
CA LEU A 611 9.29 -0.46 5.30
C LEU A 611 10.37 -1.42 5.81
N THR A 612 11.40 -1.78 5.04
CA THR A 612 12.49 -2.63 5.52
C THR A 612 13.42 -1.87 6.48
N LEU A 613 13.72 -2.41 7.66
CA LEU A 613 14.66 -1.83 8.63
C LEU A 613 15.96 -2.63 8.70
N VAL A 614 17.05 -2.05 8.21
CA VAL A 614 18.39 -2.63 8.31
C VAL A 614 19.00 -2.24 9.65
N MET A 615 19.36 -3.22 10.47
CA MET A 615 19.80 -3.00 11.85
C MET A 615 21.23 -2.48 11.90
N LYS A 616 21.52 -1.76 12.99
CA LYS A 616 22.82 -1.14 13.23
C LYS A 616 23.97 -2.14 13.03
N ASN A 617 24.98 -1.73 12.26
CA ASN A 617 26.16 -2.52 11.90
C ASN A 617 25.90 -3.77 11.03
N ASP A 618 24.71 -3.93 10.45
CA ASP A 618 24.44 -5.05 9.53
C ASP A 618 25.30 -4.95 8.26
N LEU A 619 25.70 -6.11 7.75
CA LEU A 619 26.38 -6.29 6.48
C LEU A 619 25.48 -7.09 5.53
N LEU A 620 24.90 -6.42 4.53
CA LEU A 620 24.08 -7.09 3.53
C LEU A 620 24.96 -7.53 2.36
N GLN A 621 25.04 -8.84 2.13
CA GLN A 621 25.82 -9.45 1.05
C GLN A 621 25.32 -8.98 -0.32
N PRO A 622 26.16 -8.90 -1.37
CA PRO A 622 25.73 -8.38 -2.66
C PRO A 622 24.66 -9.27 -3.32
N ASN A 623 23.84 -8.69 -4.21
CA ASN A 623 22.76 -9.39 -4.94
C ASN A 623 21.70 -10.03 -4.04
N THR A 624 21.44 -9.44 -2.87
CA THR A 624 20.42 -9.94 -1.94
C THR A 624 19.25 -8.96 -1.83
N GLN A 625 18.06 -9.51 -1.69
CA GLN A 625 16.83 -8.75 -1.50
C GLN A 625 16.35 -8.94 -0.07
N TRP A 626 15.76 -7.90 0.53
CA TRP A 626 15.39 -7.86 1.94
C TRP A 626 14.02 -7.23 2.15
N GLU A 627 13.26 -7.79 3.08
CA GLU A 627 11.97 -7.25 3.56
C GLU A 627 11.92 -7.30 5.10
N GLY A 628 10.97 -6.59 5.69
CA GLY A 628 10.60 -6.78 7.10
C GLY A 628 11.32 -5.88 8.12
N LEU A 629 10.86 -6.01 9.37
CA LEU A 629 11.21 -5.19 10.51
C LEU A 629 11.51 -6.08 11.74
N PRO A 630 12.76 -6.54 11.95
CA PRO A 630 13.98 -6.24 11.20
C PRO A 630 14.07 -6.88 9.81
N ALA A 631 15.02 -6.39 9.00
CA ALA A 631 15.30 -6.91 7.67
C ALA A 631 15.66 -8.41 7.71
N ARG A 632 14.96 -9.20 6.89
CA ARG A 632 15.23 -10.61 6.61
C ARG A 632 15.32 -10.82 5.10
N SER A 633 15.93 -11.93 4.68
CA SER A 633 16.03 -12.25 3.26
C SER A 633 14.63 -12.33 2.64
N TYR A 634 14.44 -11.60 1.55
CA TYR A 634 13.21 -11.59 0.80
C TYR A 634 13.01 -12.94 0.10
N ILE A 635 11.90 -13.59 0.42
CA ILE A 635 11.42 -14.76 -0.28
C ILE A 635 10.34 -14.25 -1.22
N LYS A 636 10.53 -14.42 -2.54
CA LYS A 636 9.57 -13.97 -3.55
C LYS A 636 8.20 -14.58 -3.26
N LYS A 637 7.32 -13.78 -2.66
CA LYS A 637 5.91 -14.15 -2.49
C LYS A 637 5.30 -14.13 -3.88
N PRO A 638 4.67 -15.22 -4.37
CA PRO A 638 4.09 -15.24 -5.70
C PRO A 638 3.02 -14.15 -5.79
N VAL A 639 3.25 -13.19 -6.68
CA VAL A 639 2.26 -12.18 -7.03
C VAL A 639 1.23 -12.87 -7.89
N LEU A 640 0.00 -12.98 -7.41
CA LEU A 640 -1.17 -13.25 -8.24
C LEU A 640 -1.31 -12.08 -9.21
N TYR A 641 -0.74 -12.21 -10.41
CA TYR A 641 -1.06 -11.29 -11.49
C TYR A 641 -2.47 -11.63 -11.97
N ARG A 642 -3.38 -10.67 -11.86
CA ARG A 642 -4.47 -10.61 -12.84
C ARG A 642 -3.83 -10.19 -14.15
N SER A 643 -4.07 -10.99 -15.19
CA SER A 643 -4.03 -10.54 -16.57
C SER A 643 -4.66 -9.14 -16.67
N ALA A 644 -3.93 -8.22 -17.30
CA ALA A 644 -4.18 -6.78 -17.41
C ALA A 644 -5.64 -6.38 -17.77
N PRO A 645 -6.07 -5.14 -17.47
CA PRO A 645 -7.42 -4.70 -17.74
C PRO A 645 -7.72 -4.69 -19.24
N ILE A 646 -8.92 -5.13 -19.59
CA ILE A 646 -9.53 -4.97 -20.92
C ILE A 646 -9.48 -3.47 -21.27
N CYS A 647 -8.65 -3.14 -22.26
CA CYS A 647 -8.58 -1.82 -22.86
C CYS A 647 -9.81 -1.60 -23.75
N ASP A 648 -10.30 -0.36 -23.80
CA ASP A 648 -11.49 0.10 -24.56
C ASP A 648 -11.34 0.02 -26.11
N ASP A 649 -10.63 -0.97 -26.66
CA ASP A 649 -10.41 -1.15 -28.11
C ASP A 649 -10.80 -2.56 -28.61
N VAL A 650 -11.91 -3.11 -28.10
CA VAL A 650 -12.43 -4.44 -28.47
C VAL A 650 -13.08 -4.48 -29.86
N VAL A 651 -13.10 -3.40 -30.65
CA VAL A 651 -13.82 -3.41 -31.94
C VAL A 651 -12.94 -3.73 -33.16
N GLU A 652 -11.60 -3.74 -33.07
CA GLU A 652 -10.79 -3.87 -34.30
C GLU A 652 -9.70 -4.95 -34.34
N CYS A 653 -9.43 -5.65 -33.24
CA CYS A 653 -8.43 -6.75 -33.23
C CYS A 653 -9.01 -8.18 -33.22
N GLN A 654 -10.33 -8.37 -33.22
CA GLN A 654 -10.96 -9.71 -33.27
C GLN A 654 -10.96 -10.37 -34.66
N GLN A 655 -10.45 -9.73 -35.72
CA GLN A 655 -10.58 -10.29 -37.07
C GLN A 655 -9.42 -11.17 -37.56
N LYS A 656 -8.33 -11.37 -36.80
CA LYS A 656 -7.16 -12.11 -37.35
C LYS A 656 -6.35 -12.95 -36.33
N SER A 657 -6.96 -13.94 -35.69
CA SER A 657 -6.29 -15.25 -35.46
C SER A 657 -7.24 -16.34 -34.96
N LYS A 658 -7.61 -17.25 -35.88
CA LYS A 658 -7.82 -18.70 -35.70
C LYS A 658 -8.50 -19.23 -34.41
N ASN A 659 -9.80 -19.52 -34.54
CA ASN A 659 -10.51 -20.74 -34.07
C ASN A 659 -10.30 -21.24 -32.62
N VAL A 660 -10.62 -20.44 -31.60
CA VAL A 660 -10.97 -20.96 -30.26
C VAL A 660 -12.13 -20.13 -29.66
N ASP A 661 -13.27 -20.06 -30.37
CA ASP A 661 -14.46 -19.32 -29.90
C ASP A 661 -15.61 -20.23 -29.39
N GLY A 662 -15.53 -21.55 -29.53
CA GLY A 662 -16.63 -22.44 -29.14
C GLY A 662 -16.78 -22.63 -27.62
N LEU A 663 -15.66 -22.87 -26.92
CA LEU A 663 -15.68 -23.26 -25.51
C LEU A 663 -16.05 -22.08 -24.59
N SER A 664 -15.53 -20.89 -24.87
CA SER A 664 -15.91 -19.65 -24.20
C SER A 664 -17.40 -19.35 -24.39
N LEU A 665 -17.95 -19.59 -25.59
CA LEU A 665 -19.39 -19.46 -25.86
C LEU A 665 -20.23 -20.44 -25.04
N TRP A 666 -19.88 -21.74 -25.01
CA TRP A 666 -20.62 -22.75 -24.21
C TRP A 666 -20.60 -22.42 -22.71
N TYR A 667 -19.42 -22.08 -22.18
CA TYR A 667 -19.26 -21.74 -20.76
C TYR A 667 -19.96 -20.42 -20.39
N GLU A 668 -19.95 -19.40 -21.25
CA GLU A 668 -20.70 -18.15 -21.04
C GLU A 668 -22.22 -18.33 -21.18
N GLN A 669 -22.67 -19.08 -22.19
CA GLN A 669 -24.10 -19.33 -22.41
C GLN A 669 -24.71 -20.14 -21.26
N ILE A 670 -24.08 -21.24 -20.84
CA ILE A 670 -24.51 -21.98 -19.64
C ILE A 670 -24.50 -21.07 -18.42
N SER A 671 -23.44 -20.28 -18.21
CA SER A 671 -23.35 -19.39 -17.04
C SER A 671 -24.48 -18.35 -17.00
N ASN A 672 -24.92 -17.84 -18.15
CA ASN A 672 -26.02 -16.86 -18.27
C ASN A 672 -27.42 -17.48 -18.13
N ILE A 673 -27.62 -18.68 -18.68
CA ILE A 673 -28.89 -19.43 -18.60
C ILE A 673 -29.27 -19.78 -17.14
N TYR A 674 -28.27 -19.97 -16.27
CA TYR A 674 -28.45 -20.42 -14.88
C TYR A 674 -28.92 -19.34 -13.88
N THR A 675 -29.05 -18.09 -14.28
CA THR A 675 -29.54 -17.01 -13.39
C THR A 675 -31.01 -17.17 -12.97
N ASN A 676 -31.77 -18.09 -13.59
CA ASN A 676 -33.21 -18.25 -13.40
C ASN A 676 -33.66 -19.53 -12.64
N GLY A 677 -32.74 -20.29 -12.02
CA GLY A 677 -33.11 -21.28 -10.99
C GLY A 677 -33.45 -22.73 -11.43
N ASN A 678 -33.08 -23.20 -12.63
CA ASN A 678 -33.36 -24.58 -13.08
C ASN A 678 -32.11 -25.46 -13.39
N GLU A 679 -31.87 -26.45 -12.52
CA GLU A 679 -31.64 -27.91 -12.77
C GLU A 679 -30.36 -28.59 -13.36
N LEU A 680 -29.24 -27.94 -13.71
CA LEU A 680 -27.98 -28.66 -14.09
C LEU A 680 -26.81 -28.23 -13.20
N GLN A 681 -26.63 -28.95 -12.09
CA GLN A 681 -25.57 -28.67 -11.10
C GLN A 681 -24.23 -29.32 -11.48
N PHE A 682 -24.26 -30.39 -12.29
CA PHE A 682 -23.08 -31.13 -12.71
C PHE A 682 -22.95 -31.03 -14.23
N VAL A 683 -21.71 -30.84 -14.71
CA VAL A 683 -21.41 -30.69 -16.15
C VAL A 683 -20.70 -31.95 -16.70
N ASN A 684 -20.20 -32.82 -15.81
CA ASN A 684 -19.49 -34.03 -16.22
C ASN A 684 -20.40 -35.09 -16.85
N TRP A 685 -19.83 -36.06 -17.57
CA TRP A 685 -20.58 -37.05 -18.33
C TRP A 685 -21.21 -38.17 -17.47
N GLY A 686 -20.72 -38.35 -16.23
CA GLY A 686 -21.25 -39.33 -15.28
C GLY A 686 -20.77 -40.76 -15.53
N TYR A 687 -21.18 -41.67 -14.66
CA TYR A 687 -20.83 -43.10 -14.71
C TYR A 687 -22.04 -43.94 -14.28
N ALA A 688 -22.38 -44.98 -15.05
CA ALA A 688 -23.47 -45.92 -14.74
C ALA A 688 -22.97 -47.36 -14.79
N ASP A 689 -23.43 -48.21 -13.87
CA ASP A 689 -23.22 -49.66 -14.00
C ASP A 689 -24.16 -50.24 -15.08
N MET A 690 -23.80 -51.34 -15.71
CA MET A 690 -24.53 -51.86 -16.88
C MET A 690 -25.98 -52.27 -16.60
N ASP A 691 -26.33 -52.57 -15.35
CA ASP A 691 -27.68 -52.98 -14.93
C ASP A 691 -28.51 -51.83 -14.32
N GLU A 692 -27.99 -50.60 -14.33
CA GLU A 692 -28.54 -49.47 -13.60
C GLU A 692 -29.31 -48.50 -14.51
N HIS A 693 -30.58 -48.25 -14.19
CA HIS A 693 -31.46 -47.29 -14.90
C HIS A 693 -32.28 -46.48 -13.88
N ILE A 694 -31.64 -45.48 -13.29
CA ILE A 694 -32.22 -44.48 -12.39
C ILE A 694 -32.43 -43.17 -13.16
N ASP A 695 -33.59 -42.54 -12.98
CA ASP A 695 -33.87 -41.20 -13.52
C ASP A 695 -33.05 -40.13 -12.77
N ASP A 696 -32.21 -39.37 -13.47
CA ASP A 696 -31.17 -38.54 -12.86
C ASP A 696 -31.51 -37.06 -12.74
N ASN A 697 -32.48 -36.76 -11.87
CA ASN A 697 -32.83 -35.38 -11.51
C ASN A 697 -31.95 -34.82 -10.37
N THR A 698 -30.96 -35.56 -9.87
CA THR A 698 -30.18 -35.18 -8.68
C THR A 698 -28.67 -35.19 -8.88
N GLY A 699 -28.18 -35.46 -10.08
CA GLY A 699 -26.75 -35.64 -10.40
C GLY A 699 -26.17 -36.94 -9.85
N TYR A 700 -26.98 -38.00 -9.77
CA TYR A 700 -26.62 -39.34 -9.33
C TYR A 700 -25.43 -39.91 -10.11
N TYR A 701 -25.50 -39.95 -11.44
CA TYR A 701 -24.43 -40.54 -12.26
C TYR A 701 -23.16 -39.68 -12.21
N SER A 702 -23.31 -38.36 -12.09
CA SER A 702 -22.19 -37.45 -11.89
C SER A 702 -21.47 -37.69 -10.57
N LYS A 703 -22.21 -37.87 -9.46
CA LYS A 703 -21.61 -38.24 -8.16
C LYS A 703 -20.94 -39.61 -8.22
N LYS A 704 -21.53 -40.56 -8.95
CA LYS A 704 -20.96 -41.90 -9.13
C LYS A 704 -19.63 -41.85 -9.89
N LEU A 705 -19.47 -40.94 -10.86
CA LEU A 705 -18.18 -40.70 -11.50
C LEU A 705 -17.13 -40.22 -10.48
N TYR A 706 -17.47 -39.26 -9.60
CA TYR A 706 -16.56 -38.87 -8.51
C TYR A 706 -16.24 -40.05 -7.58
N GLN A 707 -17.21 -40.92 -7.25
CA GLN A 707 -16.95 -42.12 -6.45
C GLN A 707 -15.94 -43.05 -7.11
N GLN A 708 -16.02 -43.23 -8.44
CA GLN A 708 -15.07 -44.04 -9.19
C GLN A 708 -13.67 -43.40 -9.22
N VAL A 709 -13.57 -42.09 -9.44
CA VAL A 709 -12.27 -41.39 -9.44
C VAL A 709 -11.61 -41.41 -8.06
N LEU A 710 -12.40 -41.31 -7.00
CA LEU A 710 -11.96 -41.34 -5.60
C LEU A 710 -11.85 -42.76 -5.03
N ALA A 711 -12.12 -43.80 -5.81
CA ALA A 711 -12.08 -45.18 -5.34
C ALA A 711 -10.70 -45.51 -4.75
N ASN A 712 -10.69 -46.13 -3.57
CA ASN A 712 -9.49 -46.48 -2.81
C ASN A 712 -8.64 -45.30 -2.31
N ILE A 713 -9.15 -44.06 -2.33
CA ILE A 713 -8.50 -42.88 -1.75
C ILE A 713 -9.23 -42.44 -0.48
N THR A 714 -8.50 -42.30 0.63
CA THR A 714 -9.05 -41.75 1.88
C THR A 714 -8.96 -40.22 1.84
N LEU A 715 -10.11 -39.56 1.84
CA LEU A 715 -10.19 -38.09 1.82
C LEU A 715 -10.37 -37.45 3.21
N THR A 716 -10.70 -38.24 4.23
CA THR A 716 -10.94 -37.74 5.59
C THR A 716 -9.68 -37.07 6.14
N ASP A 717 -9.84 -35.84 6.65
CA ASP A 717 -8.76 -35.00 7.19
C ASP A 717 -7.57 -34.79 6.23
N GLN A 718 -7.83 -34.81 4.90
CA GLN A 718 -6.86 -34.47 3.87
C GLN A 718 -7.10 -33.05 3.32
N ASN A 719 -6.04 -32.41 2.80
CA ASN A 719 -6.12 -31.18 2.00
C ASN A 719 -6.28 -31.54 0.52
N ILE A 720 -7.35 -31.05 -0.09
CA ILE A 720 -7.76 -31.40 -1.45
C ILE A 720 -7.79 -30.15 -2.33
N LEU A 721 -7.23 -30.28 -3.52
CA LEU A 721 -7.33 -29.29 -4.59
C LEU A 721 -8.03 -29.91 -5.80
N GLU A 722 -9.11 -29.30 -6.27
CA GLU A 722 -9.79 -29.68 -7.51
C GLU A 722 -9.51 -28.65 -8.61
N VAL A 723 -8.91 -29.11 -9.71
CA VAL A 723 -8.58 -28.33 -10.89
C VAL A 723 -9.71 -28.43 -11.90
N GLY A 724 -10.34 -27.30 -12.21
CA GLY A 724 -11.54 -27.24 -13.05
C GLY A 724 -12.77 -27.67 -12.28
N CYS A 725 -13.06 -27.01 -11.16
CA CYS A 725 -14.19 -27.35 -10.30
C CYS A 725 -15.55 -27.11 -10.95
N GLY A 726 -15.59 -26.44 -12.10
CA GLY A 726 -16.80 -26.11 -12.84
C GLY A 726 -17.81 -25.45 -11.91
N ARG A 727 -19.05 -25.93 -11.90
CA ARG A 727 -20.14 -25.39 -11.06
C ARG A 727 -20.00 -25.67 -9.56
N GLY A 728 -18.97 -26.38 -9.11
CA GLY A 728 -18.71 -26.61 -7.68
C GLY A 728 -19.58 -27.65 -6.99
N ALA A 729 -20.55 -28.27 -7.68
CA ALA A 729 -21.44 -29.28 -7.11
C ALA A 729 -20.71 -30.56 -6.67
N GLY A 730 -19.72 -30.99 -7.47
CA GLY A 730 -18.83 -32.11 -7.15
C GLY A 730 -18.00 -31.86 -5.90
N ALA A 731 -17.32 -30.71 -5.85
CA ALA A 731 -16.58 -30.25 -4.68
C ALA A 731 -17.45 -30.23 -3.41
N ALA A 732 -18.63 -29.63 -3.49
CA ALA A 732 -19.56 -29.53 -2.37
C ALA A 732 -20.09 -30.89 -1.92
N TRP A 733 -20.34 -31.81 -2.86
CA TRP A 733 -20.72 -33.18 -2.54
C TRP A 733 -19.56 -33.94 -1.87
N CYS A 734 -18.32 -33.81 -2.35
CA CYS A 734 -17.15 -34.46 -1.75
C CYS A 734 -16.93 -34.00 -0.30
N VAL A 735 -17.05 -32.70 -0.03
CA VAL A 735 -16.90 -32.14 1.31
C VAL A 735 -17.96 -32.68 2.26
N ARG A 736 -19.22 -32.73 1.83
CA ARG A 736 -20.33 -33.28 2.64
C ARG A 736 -20.21 -34.78 2.89
N THR A 737 -19.64 -35.52 1.94
CA THR A 737 -19.59 -37.00 1.99
C THR A 737 -18.38 -37.51 2.74
N TYR A 738 -17.20 -36.91 2.52
CA TYR A 738 -15.93 -37.47 3.00
C TYR A 738 -15.24 -36.65 4.11
N ALA A 739 -15.77 -35.48 4.44
CA ALA A 739 -15.29 -34.60 5.51
C ALA A 739 -13.76 -34.37 5.49
N PRO A 740 -13.21 -33.80 4.40
CA PRO A 740 -11.79 -33.47 4.31
C PRO A 740 -11.38 -32.38 5.33
N HIS A 741 -10.07 -32.18 5.50
CA HIS A 741 -9.54 -31.07 6.30
C HIS A 741 -9.83 -29.73 5.61
N SER A 742 -9.50 -29.65 4.33
CA SER A 742 -9.82 -28.52 3.46
C SER A 742 -10.04 -29.00 2.01
N TYR A 743 -10.90 -28.29 1.28
CA TYR A 743 -11.17 -28.53 -0.13
C TYR A 743 -11.18 -27.20 -0.88
N VAL A 744 -10.32 -27.07 -1.89
CA VAL A 744 -10.24 -25.87 -2.74
C VAL A 744 -10.57 -26.26 -4.17
N GLY A 745 -11.63 -25.68 -4.73
CA GLY A 745 -11.95 -25.78 -6.16
C GLY A 745 -11.42 -24.58 -6.92
N ILE A 746 -10.71 -24.80 -8.03
CA ILE A 746 -10.24 -23.73 -8.91
C ILE A 746 -10.86 -23.81 -10.29
N ASP A 747 -11.11 -22.65 -10.89
CA ASP A 747 -11.59 -22.52 -12.27
C ASP A 747 -11.06 -21.22 -12.88
N PRO A 748 -10.68 -21.17 -14.18
CA PRO A 748 -10.22 -19.94 -14.82
C PRO A 748 -11.33 -18.88 -14.96
N SER A 749 -12.61 -19.26 -14.91
CA SER A 749 -13.73 -18.33 -15.09
C SER A 749 -14.20 -17.70 -13.78
N GLN A 750 -14.06 -16.37 -13.69
CA GLN A 750 -14.59 -15.59 -12.57
C GLN A 750 -16.10 -15.72 -12.40
N ASN A 751 -16.85 -15.81 -13.51
CA ASN A 751 -18.30 -15.96 -13.48
C ASN A 751 -18.71 -17.30 -12.84
N VAL A 752 -17.97 -18.37 -13.16
CA VAL A 752 -18.19 -19.70 -12.58
C VAL A 752 -17.91 -19.69 -11.08
N ILE A 753 -16.78 -19.11 -10.65
CA ILE A 753 -16.43 -19.03 -9.22
C ILE A 753 -17.46 -18.21 -8.43
N ASN A 754 -17.93 -17.07 -8.96
CA ASN A 754 -18.97 -16.29 -8.31
C ASN A 754 -20.25 -17.10 -8.09
N LEU A 755 -20.64 -17.93 -9.06
CA LEU A 755 -21.83 -18.79 -8.96
C LEU A 755 -21.62 -19.94 -7.98
N CYS A 756 -20.41 -20.50 -7.89
CA CYS A 756 -20.05 -21.50 -6.90
C CYS A 756 -20.14 -20.95 -5.48
N GLU A 757 -19.59 -19.75 -5.26
CA GLU A 757 -19.65 -19.06 -3.95
C GLU A 757 -21.09 -18.74 -3.56
N GLN A 758 -21.91 -18.24 -4.51
CA GLN A 758 -23.34 -18.01 -4.26
C GLN A 758 -24.06 -19.30 -3.86
N SER A 759 -23.78 -20.41 -4.54
CA SER A 759 -24.51 -21.68 -4.36
C SER A 759 -24.05 -22.48 -3.14
N TYR A 760 -22.78 -22.34 -2.73
CA TYR A 760 -22.16 -23.23 -1.74
C TYR A 760 -21.40 -22.51 -0.61
N SER A 761 -21.53 -21.20 -0.46
CA SER A 761 -20.90 -20.40 0.62
C SER A 761 -21.13 -20.91 2.04
N THR A 762 -22.20 -21.68 2.28
CA THR A 762 -22.52 -22.26 3.59
C THR A 762 -21.88 -23.62 3.84
N THR A 763 -21.19 -24.20 2.84
CA THR A 763 -20.52 -25.50 2.98
C THR A 763 -19.18 -25.31 3.69
N PRO A 764 -19.01 -25.81 4.93
CA PRO A 764 -17.78 -25.60 5.69
C PRO A 764 -16.61 -26.33 5.02
N ARG A 765 -15.39 -25.76 5.13
CA ARG A 765 -14.13 -26.32 4.59
C ARG A 765 -14.00 -26.33 3.07
N LEU A 766 -14.96 -25.74 2.35
CA LEU A 766 -14.92 -25.58 0.90
C LEU A 766 -14.60 -24.13 0.51
N LEU A 767 -13.59 -23.95 -0.34
CA LEU A 767 -13.23 -22.66 -0.93
C LEU A 767 -13.24 -22.77 -2.45
N PHE A 768 -13.65 -21.70 -3.13
CA PHE A 768 -13.53 -21.57 -4.58
C PHE A 768 -12.57 -20.43 -4.90
N MET A 769 -11.71 -20.59 -5.90
CA MET A 769 -10.75 -19.57 -6.30
C MET A 769 -10.64 -19.48 -7.82
N VAL A 770 -10.51 -18.26 -8.34
CA VAL A 770 -10.14 -18.08 -9.74
C VAL A 770 -8.66 -18.36 -9.89
N ALA A 771 -8.32 -19.39 -10.66
CA ALA A 771 -6.94 -19.70 -11.02
C ALA A 771 -6.90 -20.43 -12.35
N ASP A 772 -5.91 -20.08 -13.16
CA ASP A 772 -5.58 -20.80 -14.37
C ASP A 772 -4.56 -21.89 -14.02
N PRO A 773 -4.88 -23.19 -14.22
CA PRO A 773 -3.97 -24.29 -13.91
C PRO A 773 -2.69 -24.31 -14.76
N GLU A 774 -2.67 -23.59 -15.88
CA GLU A 774 -1.46 -23.41 -16.70
C GLU A 774 -0.53 -22.32 -16.13
N THR A 775 -0.98 -21.61 -15.09
CA THR A 775 -0.21 -20.60 -14.37
C THR A 775 0.14 -21.07 -12.96
N TYR A 776 1.03 -20.33 -12.29
CA TYR A 776 1.47 -20.65 -10.94
C TYR A 776 0.31 -20.62 -9.93
N LEU A 777 0.06 -21.75 -9.26
CA LEU A 777 -0.98 -21.88 -8.25
C LEU A 777 -0.52 -21.30 -6.91
N SER A 778 -1.35 -20.47 -6.27
CA SER A 778 -1.00 -19.77 -5.01
C SER A 778 -1.07 -20.65 -3.75
N PHE A 779 -0.62 -21.90 -3.86
CA PHE A 779 -0.49 -22.83 -2.74
C PHE A 779 0.97 -22.99 -2.35
N GLN A 780 1.21 -23.23 -1.05
CA GLN A 780 2.56 -23.54 -0.56
C GLN A 780 3.07 -24.84 -1.19
N ASN A 781 4.38 -25.01 -1.24
CA ASN A 781 4.96 -26.28 -1.66
C ASN A 781 4.50 -27.38 -0.69
N GLU A 782 4.16 -28.55 -1.23
CA GLU A 782 3.80 -29.73 -0.45
C GLU A 782 2.64 -29.48 0.53
N SER A 783 1.64 -28.68 0.14
CA SER A 783 0.48 -28.36 0.99
C SER A 783 -0.75 -29.23 0.75
N MET A 784 -0.82 -29.93 -0.39
CA MET A 784 -1.97 -30.73 -0.81
C MET A 784 -1.67 -32.23 -0.68
N ASN A 785 -2.63 -33.00 -0.18
CA ASN A 785 -2.53 -34.46 -0.13
C ASN A 785 -3.10 -35.10 -1.39
N VAL A 786 -4.16 -34.51 -1.93
CA VAL A 786 -4.85 -34.99 -3.13
C VAL A 786 -5.08 -33.80 -4.07
N VAL A 787 -4.73 -33.99 -5.34
CA VAL A 787 -5.17 -33.11 -6.43
C VAL A 787 -6.11 -33.90 -7.33
N LEU A 788 -7.25 -33.33 -7.68
CA LEU A 788 -8.29 -33.94 -8.50
C LEU A 788 -8.50 -33.12 -9.78
N SER A 789 -8.65 -33.78 -10.92
CA SER A 789 -9.12 -33.15 -12.16
C SER A 789 -10.01 -34.11 -12.94
N ILE A 790 -11.24 -33.69 -13.22
CA ILE A 790 -12.24 -34.46 -13.97
C ILE A 790 -12.61 -33.65 -15.21
N GLU A 791 -12.31 -34.20 -16.39
CA GLU A 791 -12.65 -33.67 -17.73
C GLU A 791 -12.03 -32.32 -18.11
N THR A 792 -11.34 -31.65 -17.20
CA THR A 792 -10.78 -30.31 -17.41
C THR A 792 -9.61 -30.29 -18.38
N THR A 793 -8.71 -31.26 -18.28
CA THR A 793 -7.45 -31.25 -19.04
C THR A 793 -7.57 -31.83 -20.45
N ASN A 794 -8.77 -32.24 -20.86
CA ASN A 794 -9.06 -32.64 -22.24
C ASN A 794 -8.93 -31.45 -23.22
N LEU A 795 -8.73 -30.25 -22.68
CA LEU A 795 -8.65 -28.96 -23.36
C LEU A 795 -7.21 -28.44 -23.49
N PHE A 796 -6.22 -29.17 -22.96
CA PHE A 796 -4.82 -28.78 -23.07
C PHE A 796 -4.26 -29.17 -24.45
N ASP A 797 -4.24 -28.21 -25.37
CA ASP A 797 -3.78 -28.44 -26.75
C ASP A 797 -2.25 -28.26 -26.93
N GLU A 798 -1.56 -27.65 -25.96
CA GLU A 798 -0.13 -27.35 -26.04
C GLU A 798 0.73 -28.10 -25.01
N ILE A 799 1.84 -28.69 -25.47
CA ILE A 799 2.81 -29.39 -24.61
C ILE A 799 3.42 -28.49 -23.51
N VAL A 800 3.45 -27.17 -23.75
CA VAL A 800 3.97 -26.18 -22.81
C VAL A 800 3.02 -26.02 -21.61
N ALA A 801 1.71 -25.93 -21.88
CA ALA A 801 0.67 -25.89 -20.85
C ALA A 801 0.68 -27.16 -19.98
N VAL A 802 0.79 -28.34 -20.61
CA VAL A 802 0.92 -29.62 -19.93
C VAL A 802 2.12 -29.65 -18.99
N LYS A 803 3.28 -29.15 -19.43
CA LYS A 803 4.48 -29.11 -18.60
C LYS A 803 4.31 -28.19 -17.40
N GLN A 804 3.80 -26.98 -17.60
CA GLN A 804 3.59 -26.00 -16.53
C GLN A 804 2.60 -26.52 -15.49
N PHE A 805 1.49 -27.08 -15.95
CA PHE A 805 0.52 -27.75 -15.08
C PHE A 805 1.19 -28.85 -14.25
N VAL A 806 1.94 -29.75 -14.90
CA VAL A 806 2.59 -30.88 -14.22
C VAL A 806 3.66 -30.43 -13.21
N ASP A 807 4.42 -29.38 -13.51
CA ASP A 807 5.38 -28.81 -12.56
C ASP A 807 4.65 -28.26 -11.32
N GLU A 808 3.50 -27.63 -11.51
CA GLU A 808 2.68 -27.08 -10.42
C GLU A 808 2.02 -28.16 -9.55
N ILE A 809 1.38 -29.19 -10.15
CA ILE A 809 0.85 -30.31 -9.36
C ILE A 809 1.96 -31.06 -8.62
N THR A 810 3.14 -31.20 -9.24
CA THR A 810 4.31 -31.80 -8.57
C THR A 810 4.71 -30.96 -7.35
N ARG A 811 4.71 -29.62 -7.47
CA ARG A 811 5.12 -28.71 -6.41
C ARG A 811 4.14 -28.69 -5.23
N VAL A 812 2.84 -28.63 -5.49
CA VAL A 812 1.83 -28.48 -4.43
C VAL A 812 1.51 -29.81 -3.71
N LEU A 813 1.71 -30.95 -4.35
CA LEU A 813 1.50 -32.25 -3.72
C LEU A 813 2.58 -32.56 -2.68
N THR A 814 2.15 -33.03 -1.51
CA THR A 814 3.02 -33.63 -0.48
C THR A 814 3.79 -34.83 -1.04
N PRO A 815 4.97 -35.18 -0.49
CA PRO A 815 5.59 -36.47 -0.78
C PRO A 815 4.59 -37.60 -0.50
N ASN A 816 4.44 -38.54 -1.43
CA ASN A 816 3.43 -39.60 -1.39
C ASN A 816 1.95 -39.15 -1.60
N GLY A 817 1.71 -37.88 -1.93
CA GLY A 817 0.40 -37.37 -2.34
C GLY A 817 -0.07 -37.95 -3.69
N CYS A 818 -1.37 -37.86 -3.96
CA CYS A 818 -1.99 -38.45 -5.15
C CYS A 818 -2.57 -37.38 -6.10
N PHE A 819 -2.35 -37.55 -7.40
CA PHE A 819 -3.07 -36.84 -8.45
C PHE A 819 -4.08 -37.79 -9.10
N LEU A 820 -5.35 -37.42 -9.06
CA LEU A 820 -6.47 -38.19 -9.56
C LEU A 820 -6.98 -37.53 -10.83
N TRP A 821 -6.95 -38.27 -11.93
CA TRP A 821 -7.28 -37.75 -13.24
C TRP A 821 -8.37 -38.60 -13.90
N CYS A 822 -9.31 -37.93 -14.57
CA CYS A 822 -10.37 -38.57 -15.34
C CYS A 822 -10.58 -37.81 -16.65
N GLY A 823 -10.50 -38.47 -17.80
CA GLY A 823 -10.61 -37.81 -19.10
C GLY A 823 -10.49 -38.72 -20.31
N LEU A 824 -10.43 -38.11 -21.49
CA LEU A 824 -10.38 -38.79 -22.79
C LEU A 824 -8.93 -39.14 -23.18
N CYS A 825 -8.77 -40.33 -23.74
CA CYS A 825 -7.54 -40.82 -24.35
C CYS A 825 -7.81 -41.34 -25.77
N ASN A 826 -6.73 -41.49 -26.55
CA ASN A 826 -6.76 -42.28 -27.78
C ASN A 826 -6.99 -43.77 -27.49
N ILE A 827 -7.20 -44.57 -28.53
CA ILE A 827 -7.48 -46.03 -28.46
C ILE A 827 -6.36 -46.82 -27.76
N ASP A 828 -5.12 -46.35 -27.82
CA ASP A 828 -3.99 -46.96 -27.10
C ASP A 828 -3.91 -46.50 -25.63
N GLY A 829 -4.90 -45.75 -25.15
CA GLY A 829 -4.95 -45.15 -23.83
C GLY A 829 -3.95 -44.00 -23.64
N SER A 830 -3.35 -43.47 -24.71
CA SER A 830 -2.42 -42.34 -24.69
C SER A 830 -3.17 -41.00 -24.59
N ASN A 831 -2.58 -40.08 -23.83
CA ASN A 831 -3.00 -38.68 -23.70
C ASN A 831 -1.74 -37.89 -23.35
N VAL A 832 -1.55 -36.71 -23.97
CA VAL A 832 -0.34 -35.90 -23.83
C VAL A 832 0.02 -35.65 -22.35
N LEU A 833 -0.97 -35.38 -21.50
CA LEU A 833 -0.78 -35.20 -20.07
C LEU A 833 -0.38 -36.51 -19.36
N VAL A 834 -1.08 -37.61 -19.65
CA VAL A 834 -0.82 -38.93 -19.05
C VAL A 834 0.58 -39.43 -19.42
N ASP A 835 0.98 -39.24 -20.68
CA ASP A 835 2.28 -39.64 -21.19
C ASP A 835 3.39 -38.77 -20.57
N TYR A 836 3.17 -37.46 -20.45
CA TYR A 836 4.11 -36.56 -19.79
C TYR A 836 4.28 -36.90 -18.31
N LEU A 837 3.18 -37.15 -17.58
CA LEU A 837 3.23 -37.58 -16.17
C LEU A 837 3.96 -38.92 -15.98
N THR A 838 3.84 -39.82 -16.95
CA THR A 838 4.52 -41.13 -16.94
C THR A 838 6.02 -40.99 -17.21
N THR A 839 6.43 -40.01 -18.01
CA THR A 839 7.86 -39.78 -18.37
C THR A 839 8.60 -38.83 -17.42
N ASN A 840 7.92 -37.93 -16.70
CA ASN A 840 8.53 -36.89 -15.86
C ASN A 840 9.21 -37.41 -14.57
N ASN A 841 9.35 -38.72 -14.37
CA ASN A 841 9.97 -39.36 -13.20
C ASN A 841 9.41 -39.00 -11.81
N ALA A 842 8.55 -38.00 -11.67
CA ALA A 842 7.99 -37.52 -10.41
C ALA A 842 6.81 -38.36 -9.90
N PHE A 843 6.11 -39.05 -10.82
CA PHE A 843 4.92 -39.85 -10.51
C PHE A 843 5.09 -41.32 -10.86
N ILE A 844 4.28 -42.16 -10.22
CA ILE A 844 4.02 -43.55 -10.60
C ILE A 844 2.52 -43.74 -10.80
N ILE A 845 2.12 -44.52 -11.80
CA ILE A 845 0.73 -44.91 -11.97
C ILE A 845 0.42 -46.01 -10.95
N GLN A 846 -0.51 -45.74 -10.03
CA GLN A 846 -1.00 -46.70 -9.05
C GLN A 846 -2.16 -47.53 -9.61
N GLU A 847 -3.05 -46.89 -10.38
CA GLU A 847 -4.24 -47.50 -10.96
C GLU A 847 -4.59 -46.78 -12.26
N LYS A 848 -4.98 -47.52 -13.30
CA LYS A 848 -5.44 -47.00 -14.59
C LYS A 848 -6.57 -47.91 -15.09
N VAL A 849 -7.78 -47.38 -15.23
CA VAL A 849 -8.99 -48.15 -15.56
C VAL A 849 -9.76 -47.47 -16.69
N ASN A 850 -10.07 -48.23 -17.74
CA ASN A 850 -10.94 -47.80 -18.83
C ASN A 850 -12.39 -47.92 -18.36
N ILE A 851 -13.14 -46.80 -18.42
CA ILE A 851 -14.54 -46.70 -17.99
C ILE A 851 -15.46 -46.27 -19.15
N THR A 852 -15.00 -46.39 -20.41
CA THR A 852 -15.71 -45.92 -21.61
C THR A 852 -17.13 -46.46 -21.69
N THR A 853 -17.31 -47.77 -21.51
CA THR A 853 -18.63 -48.42 -21.59
C THR A 853 -19.60 -47.88 -20.54
N ASN A 854 -19.13 -47.61 -19.33
CA ASN A 854 -19.94 -47.07 -18.24
C ASN A 854 -20.32 -45.60 -18.43
N VAL A 855 -19.43 -44.82 -19.04
CA VAL A 855 -19.68 -43.41 -19.40
C VAL A 855 -20.68 -43.33 -20.55
N LEU A 856 -20.51 -44.14 -21.60
CA LEU A 856 -21.48 -44.25 -22.71
C LEU A 856 -22.86 -44.63 -22.20
N HIS A 857 -22.93 -45.63 -21.30
CA HIS A 857 -24.19 -46.03 -20.69
C HIS A 857 -24.84 -44.89 -19.89
N ALA A 858 -24.06 -44.12 -19.12
CA ALA A 858 -24.58 -42.95 -18.41
C ALA A 858 -25.08 -41.86 -19.35
N LEU A 859 -24.39 -41.63 -20.48
CA LEU A 859 -24.81 -40.67 -21.51
C LEU A 859 -26.10 -41.09 -22.20
N ASP A 860 -26.27 -42.40 -22.48
CA ASP A 860 -27.51 -42.93 -23.05
C ASP A 860 -28.72 -42.66 -22.16
N ILE A 861 -28.58 -42.93 -20.86
CA ILE A 861 -29.65 -42.70 -19.87
C ILE A 861 -29.98 -41.20 -19.74
N GLN A 862 -28.97 -40.34 -19.76
CA GLN A 862 -29.12 -38.88 -19.58
C GLN A 862 -29.42 -38.13 -20.90
N SER A 863 -29.45 -38.81 -22.04
CA SER A 863 -29.52 -38.18 -23.36
C SER A 863 -30.76 -37.28 -23.54
N ASN A 864 -31.94 -37.78 -23.14
CA ASN A 864 -33.20 -37.05 -23.27
C ASN A 864 -33.25 -35.78 -22.43
N SER A 865 -32.75 -35.81 -21.19
CA SER A 865 -32.75 -34.64 -20.29
C SER A 865 -31.75 -33.59 -20.74
N ARG A 866 -30.55 -34.01 -21.17
CA ARG A 866 -29.51 -33.12 -21.73
C ARG A 866 -29.94 -32.47 -23.04
N ALA A 867 -30.55 -33.24 -23.95
CA ALA A 867 -31.08 -32.71 -25.21
C ALA A 867 -32.20 -31.70 -24.95
N GLY A 868 -33.15 -32.02 -24.07
CA GLY A 868 -34.22 -31.11 -23.69
C GLY A 868 -33.72 -29.80 -23.05
N PHE A 869 -32.65 -29.85 -22.27
CA PHE A 869 -32.00 -28.66 -21.72
C PHE A 869 -31.38 -27.78 -22.82
N ILE A 870 -30.62 -28.38 -23.74
CA ILE A 870 -29.99 -27.66 -24.85
C ILE A 870 -31.05 -27.02 -25.75
N ASP A 871 -32.09 -27.77 -26.12
CA ASP A 871 -33.19 -27.28 -26.96
C ASP A 871 -33.93 -26.10 -26.33
N SER A 872 -34.08 -26.11 -25.00
CA SER A 872 -34.87 -25.11 -24.26
C SER A 872 -34.12 -23.81 -24.00
N TYR A 873 -32.78 -23.85 -23.93
CA TYR A 873 -32.00 -22.72 -23.40
C TYR A 873 -30.83 -22.27 -24.29
N VAL A 874 -30.36 -23.08 -25.24
CA VAL A 874 -29.27 -22.75 -26.15
C VAL A 874 -29.82 -22.26 -27.49
N GLN A 875 -29.22 -21.21 -28.06
CA GLN A 875 -29.63 -20.68 -29.37
C GLN A 875 -29.37 -21.69 -30.48
N ALA A 876 -30.26 -21.77 -31.48
CA ALA A 876 -30.19 -22.75 -32.57
C ALA A 876 -28.84 -22.78 -33.31
N ALA A 877 -28.11 -21.66 -33.37
CA ALA A 877 -26.79 -21.58 -34.00
C ALA A 877 -25.70 -22.36 -33.23
N ASP A 878 -25.88 -22.57 -31.92
CA ASP A 878 -24.87 -23.15 -31.02
C ASP A 878 -25.23 -24.57 -30.55
N GLN A 879 -26.46 -25.03 -30.79
CA GLN A 879 -26.98 -26.32 -30.31
C GLN A 879 -26.13 -27.53 -30.74
N GLU A 880 -25.59 -27.55 -31.96
CA GLU A 880 -24.75 -28.65 -32.45
C GLU A 880 -23.44 -28.77 -31.65
N TYR A 881 -22.77 -27.64 -31.40
CA TYR A 881 -21.53 -27.59 -30.64
C TYR A 881 -21.75 -27.89 -29.15
N CYS A 882 -22.84 -27.35 -28.60
CA CYS A 882 -23.30 -27.60 -27.24
C CYS A 882 -23.63 -29.09 -26.99
N GLY A 883 -24.29 -29.73 -27.98
CA GLY A 883 -24.58 -31.16 -27.95
C GLY A 883 -23.32 -32.01 -27.93
N LEU A 884 -22.28 -31.61 -28.68
CA LEU A 884 -20.97 -32.26 -28.70
C LEU A 884 -20.33 -32.27 -27.30
N LEU A 885 -20.31 -31.12 -26.60
CA LEU A 885 -19.74 -31.00 -25.26
C LEU A 885 -20.57 -31.72 -24.18
N ALA A 886 -21.89 -31.79 -24.36
CA ALA A 886 -22.78 -32.52 -23.46
C ALA A 886 -22.74 -34.04 -23.65
N GLY A 887 -22.06 -34.55 -24.69
CA GLY A 887 -21.92 -35.97 -24.97
C GLY A 887 -23.19 -36.62 -25.50
N LEU A 888 -24.02 -35.89 -26.27
CA LEU A 888 -25.27 -36.45 -26.80
C LEU A 888 -25.02 -37.55 -27.86
N PRO A 889 -25.87 -38.60 -27.90
CA PRO A 889 -25.82 -39.60 -28.96
C PRO A 889 -25.92 -38.98 -30.36
N GLY A 890 -25.09 -39.45 -31.30
CA GLY A 890 -25.02 -38.92 -32.67
C GLY A 890 -24.09 -37.71 -32.84
N THR A 891 -23.38 -37.31 -31.79
CA THR A 891 -22.30 -36.30 -31.88
C THR A 891 -20.94 -36.97 -32.07
N GLN A 892 -20.00 -36.25 -32.69
CA GLN A 892 -18.70 -36.82 -33.06
C GLN A 892 -17.93 -37.45 -31.88
N LEU A 893 -17.96 -36.85 -30.69
CA LEU A 893 -17.28 -37.39 -29.51
C LEU A 893 -17.94 -38.68 -28.98
N TYR A 894 -19.28 -38.71 -28.92
CA TYR A 894 -20.03 -39.90 -28.53
C TYR A 894 -19.79 -41.04 -29.53
N ASP A 895 -19.91 -40.76 -30.83
CA ASP A 895 -19.73 -41.74 -31.89
C ASP A 895 -18.30 -42.27 -31.92
N ASN A 896 -17.30 -41.43 -31.62
CA ASN A 896 -15.92 -41.87 -31.50
C ASN A 896 -15.73 -42.84 -30.33
N MET A 897 -16.36 -42.62 -29.17
CA MET A 897 -16.30 -43.59 -28.07
C MET A 897 -17.06 -44.88 -28.40
N GLN A 898 -18.23 -44.78 -29.03
CA GLN A 898 -19.04 -45.93 -29.42
C GLN A 898 -18.36 -46.81 -30.49
N GLN A 899 -17.63 -46.19 -31.42
CA GLN A 899 -16.89 -46.86 -32.50
C GLN A 899 -15.47 -47.25 -32.11
N GLU A 900 -15.14 -47.22 -30.81
CA GLU A 900 -13.81 -47.55 -30.27
C GLU A 900 -12.68 -46.72 -30.89
N ARG A 901 -12.95 -45.45 -31.22
CA ARG A 901 -11.98 -44.46 -31.74
C ARG A 901 -11.44 -43.52 -30.67
N ALA A 902 -12.09 -43.46 -29.52
CA ALA A 902 -11.64 -42.74 -28.33
C ALA A 902 -12.02 -43.56 -27.08
N GLU A 903 -11.22 -43.44 -26.03
CA GLU A 903 -11.47 -44.12 -24.75
C GLU A 903 -11.56 -43.10 -23.63
N TYR A 904 -12.29 -43.44 -22.58
CA TYR A 904 -12.46 -42.62 -21.39
C TYR A 904 -11.87 -43.36 -20.18
N TRP A 905 -10.89 -42.74 -19.52
CA TRP A 905 -10.05 -43.38 -18.50
C TRP A 905 -10.07 -42.62 -17.18
N ARG A 906 -9.98 -43.36 -16.07
CA ARG A 906 -9.54 -42.82 -14.78
C ARG A 906 -8.15 -43.32 -14.42
N VAL A 907 -7.31 -42.44 -13.91
CA VAL A 907 -5.91 -42.73 -13.56
C VAL A 907 -5.56 -42.13 -12.21
N VAL A 908 -4.91 -42.93 -11.36
CA VAL A 908 -4.37 -42.52 -10.06
C VAL A 908 -2.86 -42.46 -10.17
N PHE A 909 -2.31 -41.25 -10.07
CA PHE A 909 -0.88 -41.01 -10.01
C PHE A 909 -0.44 -40.76 -8.57
N ARG A 910 0.69 -41.34 -8.16
CA ARG A 910 1.30 -41.13 -6.84
C ARG A 910 2.65 -40.46 -6.96
N LYS A 911 2.86 -39.37 -6.22
CA LYS A 911 4.14 -38.64 -6.21
C LYS A 911 5.21 -39.45 -5.48
N LYS A 912 6.38 -39.64 -6.11
CA LYS A 912 7.51 -40.38 -5.51
C LYS A 912 8.07 -39.64 -4.29
N ILE A 913 8.60 -40.39 -3.33
CA ILE A 913 9.29 -39.85 -2.15
C ILE A 913 10.75 -39.59 -2.55
N THR A 914 11.15 -38.32 -2.64
CA THR A 914 12.56 -37.96 -2.87
C THR A 914 13.31 -38.03 -1.54
N ILE A 915 14.13 -39.07 -1.34
CA ILE A 915 15.02 -39.15 -0.18
C ILE A 915 16.15 -38.14 -0.42
N ASN A 916 16.04 -36.95 0.17
CA ASN A 916 17.17 -36.01 0.27
C ASN A 916 18.22 -36.65 1.19
N THR A 917 19.16 -37.37 0.60
CA THR A 917 20.41 -37.73 1.29
C THR A 917 21.24 -36.45 1.34
N PRO A 918 21.60 -35.91 2.51
CA PRO A 918 22.43 -34.72 2.57
C PRO A 918 23.81 -35.04 2.00
N LEU A 919 24.21 -34.32 0.95
CA LEU A 919 25.59 -34.34 0.46
C LEU A 919 26.48 -33.75 1.57
N ILE A 920 27.43 -34.59 2.03
CA ILE A 920 28.46 -34.32 3.04
C ILE A 920 29.43 -33.24 2.57
#